data_AF-A0AAJ6CJS2-F1
#
_entry.id   AF-A0AAJ6CJS2-F1
#
_cell.length_a   1.000
_cell.length_b   1.000
_cell.length_c   1.000
_cell.angle_alpha   90.00
_cell.angle_beta   90.00
_cell.angle_gamma   90.00
#
_symmetry.space_group_name_H-M   'P 1'
#
loop_
_entity.id
_entity.type
_entity.pdbx_description
1 polymer ?
#
loop_
_entity_poly.entity_id
_entity_poly.type
_entity_poly.pdbx_seq_one_letter_code
_entity_poly.pdbx_strand_id
1 'polypeptide(L)'
;MHLPKANGPFDVGVVDIEVPVREPKDFIPSFLSHVRVNKLSKDGHKLGLKDARKVYASFEKLMKDEPIDMDSKIEAEHDYLHDNGFFLRHATLQFRTILFSLYYPSAKMRPRDAKKHPHARWLGLPLKKTAKMAWEYVGEYGALARVFVPAIVTLARSYLQARVGLPLMEPSHVPSDIGMGADENNVKQLTTKSFPVVVFCHGLAGNRLAYSQFCSELASHGFVVAAIEHRDGSGLGSLMWSGVSNVEKGSKQEAKRFEKNVKLGASESILDYDMSAESSGTAALSLLHEFTKVPYLPFEKVGLRAFSEPQGPKEHGLRQAQLAMRASEIQEVMYVLRRINNGDAEWLAESRTRSLGSLLCGPRTFKRMRQKHIVPRCADFFLSWKDKLDVDFPSLIGHSFGGATLFEYLRLDQNLFKYGIILDPWMDPVRDPRMEEDVRLKLRKPVYVINSEGFSMWPEQFSKLQRCTIDGLAANELHRGWLLTLTGTNHGDFSDMPFLLPRIFGSAITPHDAIATFASLSMTQIKLIRQDRLAAMTRSGVQHDVVEPNDFMRKPSGMRFISDKEVPLDDEFLSRMYGTYVLSKRMRRRPGRSMFWELRGWRNQAERDPLTSIGKKYLRDKAKQDKKISKGGPVENEDDSSEFMDKETQHSFVPPFIDPCADPNVWEEHIVDADSLKVFEQWRKDVSIKHRTHRPLSLFTVVLWFWGIRQGLAPPGHLLVHDLKC
;
A
#
# COMPACT_ATOMS: atom_id res chain seq x y z
N MET A 1 -3.66 -12.52 -20.41
CA MET A 1 -2.33 -11.86 -20.41
C MET A 1 -1.60 -12.31 -19.16
N HIS A 2 -0.35 -12.74 -19.27
CA HIS A 2 0.48 -13.03 -18.10
C HIS A 2 1.44 -11.86 -17.90
N LEU A 3 1.56 -11.42 -16.65
CA LEU A 3 2.64 -10.51 -16.27
C LEU A 3 4.00 -11.22 -16.45
N PRO A 4 5.08 -10.46 -16.71
CA PRO A 4 6.37 -11.05 -17.05
C PRO A 4 7.02 -11.78 -15.87
N LYS A 5 8.03 -12.60 -16.20
CA LYS A 5 8.81 -13.33 -15.20
C LYS A 5 9.73 -12.37 -14.45
N ALA A 6 9.80 -12.55 -13.12
CA ALA A 6 10.80 -11.92 -12.27
C ALA A 6 12.21 -12.39 -12.65
N ASN A 7 13.23 -11.56 -12.43
CA ASN A 7 14.59 -11.85 -12.91
C ASN A 7 15.38 -12.79 -12.00
N GLY A 8 14.92 -13.02 -10.76
CA GLY A 8 15.65 -13.79 -9.77
C GLY A 8 15.79 -15.30 -10.10
N PRO A 9 16.70 -15.99 -9.38
CA PRO A 9 17.01 -17.39 -9.64
C PRO A 9 15.88 -18.37 -9.25
N PHE A 10 14.93 -17.95 -8.41
CA PHE A 10 13.84 -18.79 -7.91
C PHE A 10 12.53 -18.58 -8.68
N ASP A 11 11.72 -19.63 -8.76
CA ASP A 11 10.31 -19.47 -9.14
C ASP A 11 9.53 -18.90 -7.94
N VAL A 12 8.39 -18.24 -8.19
CA VAL A 12 7.64 -17.54 -7.14
C VAL A 12 6.32 -18.24 -6.86
N GLY A 13 6.14 -18.67 -5.61
CA GLY A 13 4.88 -19.15 -5.08
C GLY A 13 4.03 -18.02 -4.51
N VAL A 14 2.70 -18.19 -4.52
CA VAL A 14 1.76 -17.30 -3.85
C VAL A 14 0.62 -18.06 -3.17
N VAL A 15 0.26 -17.62 -1.96
CA VAL A 15 -0.93 -18.06 -1.23
C VAL A 15 -1.59 -16.87 -0.55
N ASP A 16 -2.88 -16.95 -0.21
CA ASP A 16 -3.58 -15.96 0.60
C ASP A 16 -4.00 -16.53 1.95
N ILE A 17 -3.87 -15.69 2.99
CA ILE A 17 -4.22 -16.02 4.37
C ILE A 17 -5.23 -15.00 4.86
N GLU A 18 -6.34 -15.47 5.40
CA GLU A 18 -7.31 -14.64 6.11
C GLU A 18 -7.61 -15.27 7.47
N VAL A 19 -7.36 -14.55 8.55
CA VAL A 19 -7.60 -15.01 9.93
C VAL A 19 -8.25 -13.91 10.78
N PRO A 20 -9.07 -14.28 11.78
CA PRO A 20 -9.55 -13.34 12.80
C PRO A 20 -8.41 -12.65 13.53
N VAL A 21 -8.62 -11.39 13.90
CA VAL A 21 -7.67 -10.63 14.73
C VAL A 21 -7.82 -11.03 16.19
N ARG A 22 -6.71 -10.98 16.95
CA ARG A 22 -6.73 -11.21 18.41
C ARG A 22 -7.58 -10.20 19.16
N GLU A 23 -7.43 -8.91 18.82
CA GLU A 23 -8.09 -7.80 19.49
C GLU A 23 -8.93 -7.01 18.47
N PRO A 24 -10.23 -7.34 18.33
CA PRO A 24 -11.15 -6.58 17.50
C PRO A 24 -11.25 -5.13 17.94
N LYS A 25 -11.15 -4.18 17.00
CA LYS A 25 -11.23 -2.74 17.29
C LYS A 25 -11.93 -1.96 16.18
N ASP A 26 -12.55 -0.84 16.54
CA ASP A 26 -13.17 0.09 15.61
C ASP A 26 -12.33 1.35 15.46
N PHE A 27 -12.19 1.81 14.22
CA PHE A 27 -11.41 3.00 13.85
C PHE A 27 -12.32 4.06 13.23
N ILE A 28 -13.63 4.02 13.50
CA ILE A 28 -14.56 5.02 12.96
C ILE A 28 -14.40 6.30 13.78
N PRO A 29 -13.99 7.44 13.16
CA PRO A 29 -13.90 8.71 13.88
C PRO A 29 -15.26 9.12 14.44
N SER A 30 -15.28 9.74 15.62
CA SER A 30 -16.52 10.17 16.29
C SER A 30 -17.40 11.11 15.47
N PHE A 31 -16.82 11.90 14.55
CA PHE A 31 -17.57 12.78 13.65
C PHE A 31 -18.20 12.05 12.45
N LEU A 32 -17.84 10.78 12.20
CA LEU A 32 -18.45 9.95 11.18
C LEU A 32 -19.50 9.05 11.79
N SER A 33 -20.72 9.23 11.32
CA SER A 33 -21.82 8.33 11.65
C SER A 33 -21.58 6.93 11.06
N HIS A 34 -21.73 5.90 11.88
CA HIS A 34 -21.65 4.48 11.50
C HIS A 34 -22.61 4.17 10.33
N VAL A 35 -23.78 4.82 10.27
CA VAL A 35 -24.77 4.78 9.15
C VAL A 35 -24.14 5.06 7.80
N ARG A 36 -23.26 6.07 7.76
CA ARG A 36 -22.77 6.63 6.50
C ARG A 36 -21.63 5.80 5.94
N VAL A 37 -20.82 5.24 6.83
CA VAL A 37 -19.68 4.38 6.52
C VAL A 37 -20.18 2.99 6.10
N ASN A 38 -21.17 2.42 6.80
CA ASN A 38 -21.53 1.01 6.68
C ASN A 38 -23.03 0.80 6.40
N LYS A 39 -23.40 0.76 5.11
CA LYS A 39 -24.78 0.54 4.62
C LYS A 39 -25.01 -0.90 4.15
N LEU A 40 -24.65 -1.90 4.94
CA LEU A 40 -24.76 -3.31 4.54
C LEU A 40 -25.93 -3.98 5.27
N SER A 41 -26.83 -4.64 4.53
CA SER A 41 -27.85 -5.53 5.08
C SER A 41 -27.23 -6.82 5.60
N LYS A 42 -28.01 -7.61 6.35
CA LYS A 42 -27.71 -8.98 6.80
C LYS A 42 -27.12 -9.89 5.70
N ASP A 43 -27.52 -9.69 4.44
CA ASP A 43 -27.07 -10.48 3.28
C ASP A 43 -25.85 -9.90 2.54
N GLY A 44 -25.20 -8.86 3.10
CA GLY A 44 -24.07 -8.18 2.45
C GLY A 44 -24.47 -7.32 1.25
N HIS A 45 -25.77 -7.02 1.09
CA HIS A 45 -26.28 -6.12 0.05
C HIS A 45 -26.30 -4.67 0.56
N LYS A 46 -26.08 -3.72 -0.36
CA LYS A 46 -26.11 -2.29 -0.02
C LYS A 46 -27.56 -1.88 0.27
N LEU A 47 -27.87 -1.51 1.50
CA LEU A 47 -29.19 -1.00 1.87
C LEU A 47 -29.48 0.34 1.17
N GLY A 48 -30.75 0.53 0.79
CA GLY A 48 -31.23 1.80 0.26
C GLY A 48 -31.07 2.91 1.30
N LEU A 49 -30.69 4.12 0.87
CA LEU A 49 -30.46 5.26 1.77
C LEU A 49 -31.68 5.59 2.65
N LYS A 50 -32.90 5.31 2.15
CA LYS A 50 -34.16 5.53 2.87
C LYS A 50 -34.35 4.53 4.01
N ASP A 51 -34.05 3.25 3.78
CA ASP A 51 -34.27 2.19 4.77
C ASP A 51 -33.24 2.28 5.89
N ALA A 52 -31.98 2.55 5.54
CA ALA A 52 -30.96 2.88 6.53
C ALA A 52 -31.37 4.10 7.37
N ARG A 53 -31.79 5.21 6.76
CA ARG A 53 -32.24 6.38 7.52
C ARG A 53 -33.41 6.09 8.48
N LYS A 54 -34.34 5.21 8.11
CA LYS A 54 -35.47 4.84 8.98
C LYS A 54 -34.99 4.10 10.23
N VAL A 55 -34.17 3.06 10.08
CA VAL A 55 -33.69 2.27 11.22
C VAL A 55 -32.88 3.13 12.19
N TYR A 56 -32.02 4.00 11.67
CA TYR A 56 -31.22 4.87 12.53
C TYR A 56 -32.04 6.03 13.13
N ALA A 57 -33.05 6.57 12.43
CA ALA A 57 -33.98 7.51 13.05
C ALA A 57 -34.78 6.86 14.19
N SER A 58 -35.11 5.57 14.07
CA SER A 58 -35.72 4.79 15.14
C SER A 58 -34.77 4.60 16.33
N PHE A 59 -33.48 4.32 16.08
CA PHE A 59 -32.45 4.28 17.12
C PHE A 59 -32.27 5.63 17.84
N GLU A 60 -32.08 6.72 17.07
CA GLU A 60 -31.92 8.07 17.64
C GLU A 60 -33.12 8.51 18.47
N LYS A 61 -34.33 8.05 18.11
CA LYS A 61 -35.53 8.28 18.91
C LYS A 61 -35.55 7.43 20.19
N LEU A 62 -35.09 6.19 20.13
CA LEU A 62 -34.99 5.30 21.29
C LEU A 62 -34.03 5.85 22.35
N MET A 63 -32.91 6.43 21.90
CA MET A 63 -31.80 6.90 22.73
C MET A 63 -31.90 8.37 23.13
N LYS A 64 -33.03 9.03 22.83
CA LYS A 64 -33.18 10.48 23.03
C LYS A 64 -33.35 10.87 24.50
N ASP A 65 -33.73 9.90 25.33
CA ASP A 65 -34.11 10.12 26.73
C ASP A 65 -33.19 9.42 27.74
N GLU A 66 -32.11 8.76 27.29
CA GLU A 66 -31.16 8.09 28.19
C GLU A 66 -29.83 8.86 28.31
N PRO A 67 -29.35 9.15 29.53
CA PRO A 67 -28.06 9.80 29.76
C PRO A 67 -26.94 8.75 29.62
N ILE A 68 -26.61 8.41 28.38
CA ILE A 68 -25.60 7.40 28.06
C ILE A 68 -24.33 8.11 27.60
N ASP A 69 -23.19 7.69 28.13
CA ASP A 69 -21.89 8.16 27.65
C ASP A 69 -21.68 7.77 26.17
N MET A 70 -20.79 8.46 25.46
CA MET A 70 -20.58 8.24 24.03
C MET A 70 -20.14 6.81 23.68
N ASP A 71 -19.33 6.15 24.51
CA ASP A 71 -18.85 4.79 24.26
C ASP A 71 -19.97 3.76 24.47
N SER A 72 -20.72 3.89 25.57
CA SER A 72 -21.91 3.07 25.83
C SER A 72 -23.01 3.25 24.77
N LYS A 73 -23.11 4.45 24.19
CA LYS A 73 -24.04 4.74 23.08
C LYS A 73 -23.64 4.06 21.77
N ILE A 74 -22.34 3.92 21.52
CA ILE A 74 -21.81 3.22 20.34
C ILE A 74 -22.07 1.71 20.46
N GLU A 75 -21.90 1.12 21.64
CA GLU A 75 -22.24 -0.29 21.88
C GLU A 75 -23.73 -0.56 21.72
N ALA A 76 -24.58 0.29 22.31
CA ALA A 76 -26.03 0.21 22.14
C ALA A 76 -26.47 0.41 20.67
N GLU A 77 -25.80 1.30 19.93
CA GLU A 77 -26.02 1.48 18.48
C GLU A 77 -25.64 0.21 17.72
N HIS A 78 -24.50 -0.39 18.05
CA HIS A 78 -24.04 -1.62 17.43
C HIS A 78 -25.03 -2.77 17.62
N ASP A 79 -25.50 -2.99 18.85
CA ASP A 79 -26.42 -4.07 19.19
C ASP A 79 -27.81 -3.84 18.58
N TYR A 80 -28.31 -2.60 18.66
CA TYR A 80 -29.57 -2.24 18.00
C TYR A 80 -29.52 -2.46 16.49
N LEU A 81 -28.42 -2.07 15.84
CA LEU A 81 -28.23 -2.27 14.41
C LEU A 81 -28.12 -3.74 14.05
N HIS A 82 -27.38 -4.52 14.84
CA HIS A 82 -27.29 -5.97 14.70
C HIS A 82 -28.68 -6.63 14.74
N ASP A 83 -29.47 -6.29 15.75
CA ASP A 83 -30.82 -6.82 15.95
C ASP A 83 -31.77 -6.42 14.81
N ASN A 84 -31.62 -5.18 14.31
CA ASN A 84 -32.36 -4.66 13.16
C ASN A 84 -31.75 -5.02 11.80
N GLY A 85 -30.86 -6.02 11.76
CA GLY A 85 -30.43 -6.67 10.52
C GLY A 85 -29.30 -5.98 9.77
N PHE A 86 -28.50 -5.15 10.44
CA PHE A 86 -27.24 -4.63 9.95
C PHE A 86 -26.10 -5.50 10.47
N PHE A 87 -25.32 -6.08 9.56
CA PHE A 87 -24.15 -6.86 9.97
C PHE A 87 -22.93 -5.95 9.97
N LEU A 88 -22.64 -5.37 11.14
CA LEU A 88 -21.55 -4.40 11.29
C LEU A 88 -20.18 -5.06 11.14
N ARG A 89 -19.99 -6.34 11.50
CA ARG A 89 -18.70 -7.09 11.45
C ARG A 89 -17.91 -7.01 10.12
N HIS A 90 -18.49 -6.55 9.02
CA HIS A 90 -17.86 -6.44 7.70
C HIS A 90 -17.73 -4.99 7.21
N ALA A 91 -17.84 -4.06 8.15
CA ALA A 91 -17.76 -2.64 7.95
C ALA A 91 -16.35 -2.16 7.57
N THR A 92 -16.32 -1.06 6.81
CA THR A 92 -15.12 -0.26 6.64
C THR A 92 -14.72 0.35 7.98
N LEU A 93 -13.42 0.38 8.28
CA LEU A 93 -12.86 0.82 9.57
C LEU A 93 -13.22 -0.08 10.77
N GLN A 94 -13.68 -1.30 10.53
CA GLN A 94 -13.77 -2.33 11.57
C GLN A 94 -12.68 -3.37 11.40
N PHE A 95 -11.79 -3.42 12.38
CA PHE A 95 -10.70 -4.38 12.44
C PHE A 95 -11.21 -5.68 13.07
N ARG A 96 -11.42 -6.70 12.23
CA ARG A 96 -12.04 -7.99 12.60
C ARG A 96 -11.28 -9.21 12.08
N THR A 97 -10.81 -9.15 10.84
CA THR A 97 -9.92 -10.17 10.27
C THR A 97 -8.86 -9.46 9.42
N ILE A 98 -7.65 -10.02 9.38
CA ILE A 98 -6.61 -9.59 8.43
C ILE A 98 -6.62 -10.47 7.20
N LEU A 99 -6.24 -9.90 6.06
CA LEU A 99 -6.04 -10.62 4.81
C LEU A 99 -4.72 -10.15 4.20
N PHE A 100 -3.87 -11.09 3.83
CA PHE A 100 -2.63 -10.80 3.11
C PHE A 100 -2.29 -11.94 2.15
N SER A 101 -1.46 -11.62 1.15
CA SER A 101 -0.89 -12.59 0.22
C SER A 101 0.59 -12.77 0.51
N LEU A 102 1.01 -14.03 0.67
CA LEU A 102 2.42 -14.41 0.82
C LEU A 102 3.01 -14.73 -0.55
N TYR A 103 4.01 -13.97 -0.95
CA TYR A 103 4.89 -14.27 -2.07
C TYR A 103 6.20 -14.84 -1.52
N TYR A 104 6.67 -15.96 -2.07
CA TYR A 104 7.81 -16.67 -1.51
C TYR A 104 8.63 -17.41 -2.59
N PRO A 105 9.93 -17.65 -2.34
CA PRO A 105 10.79 -18.40 -3.25
C PRO A 105 10.40 -19.87 -3.28
N SER A 106 10.46 -20.45 -4.47
CA SER A 106 10.29 -21.87 -4.74
C SER A 106 11.35 -22.38 -5.69
N ALA A 107 11.66 -23.67 -5.59
CA ALA A 107 12.58 -24.32 -6.50
C ALA A 107 12.10 -24.25 -7.95
N LYS A 108 13.05 -24.05 -8.88
CA LYS A 108 12.76 -24.12 -10.31
C LYS A 108 12.19 -25.50 -10.63
N MET A 109 10.93 -25.53 -11.03
CA MET A 109 10.26 -26.76 -11.41
C MET A 109 10.42 -27.03 -12.90
N ARG A 110 10.46 -28.33 -13.27
CA ARG A 110 10.32 -28.71 -14.68
C ARG A 110 9.03 -28.12 -15.24
N PRO A 111 8.99 -27.61 -16.48
CA PRO A 111 7.81 -26.96 -17.04
C PRO A 111 6.52 -27.77 -16.95
N ARG A 112 6.63 -29.12 -17.04
CA ARG A 112 5.49 -30.03 -16.89
C ARG A 112 4.90 -30.03 -15.47
N ASP A 113 5.75 -29.94 -14.46
CA ASP A 113 5.34 -29.90 -13.05
C ASP A 113 4.86 -28.51 -12.66
N ALA A 114 5.54 -27.45 -13.11
CA ALA A 114 5.11 -26.07 -12.89
C ALA A 114 3.69 -25.79 -13.44
N LYS A 115 3.31 -26.40 -14.57
CA LYS A 115 1.95 -26.28 -15.16
C LYS A 115 0.84 -26.82 -14.25
N LYS A 116 1.15 -27.69 -13.30
CA LYS A 116 0.19 -28.19 -12.30
C LYS A 116 -0.22 -27.10 -11.30
N HIS A 117 0.65 -26.11 -11.09
CA HIS A 117 0.40 -24.93 -10.28
C HIS A 117 0.00 -23.75 -11.17
N PRO A 118 -1.28 -23.38 -11.25
CA PRO A 118 -1.74 -22.29 -12.10
C PRO A 118 -1.21 -20.95 -11.61
N HIS A 119 -1.04 -20.01 -12.54
CA HIS A 119 -0.80 -18.62 -12.21
C HIS A 119 -2.01 -18.01 -11.48
N ALA A 120 -1.74 -17.18 -10.46
CA ALA A 120 -2.80 -16.47 -9.75
C ALA A 120 -3.49 -15.43 -10.66
N ARG A 121 -4.79 -15.21 -10.48
CA ARG A 121 -5.54 -14.19 -11.22
C ARG A 121 -5.30 -12.80 -10.63
N TRP A 122 -5.03 -11.81 -11.46
CA TRP A 122 -4.73 -10.45 -11.01
C TRP A 122 -5.88 -9.79 -10.25
N LEU A 123 -7.09 -9.83 -10.82
CA LEU A 123 -8.27 -9.28 -10.16
C LEU A 123 -8.82 -10.18 -9.03
N GLY A 124 -8.18 -11.33 -8.75
CA GLY A 124 -8.70 -12.35 -7.84
C GLY A 124 -10.08 -12.89 -8.24
N LEU A 125 -10.67 -13.70 -7.35
CA LEU A 125 -12.02 -14.24 -7.49
C LEU A 125 -12.87 -13.88 -6.27
N PRO A 126 -14.22 -13.85 -6.42
CA PRO A 126 -15.04 -14.03 -7.62
C PRO A 126 -14.92 -12.90 -8.65
N LEU A 127 -14.65 -13.26 -9.91
CA LEU A 127 -14.41 -12.27 -10.98
C LEU A 127 -15.58 -11.28 -11.16
N LYS A 128 -16.83 -11.75 -11.12
CA LYS A 128 -18.00 -10.88 -11.27
C LYS A 128 -18.09 -9.85 -10.13
N LYS A 129 -17.84 -10.27 -8.88
CA LYS A 129 -17.87 -9.35 -7.73
C LYS A 129 -16.70 -8.38 -7.81
N THR A 130 -15.47 -8.84 -8.05
CA THR A 130 -14.30 -7.94 -8.12
C THR A 130 -14.33 -7.01 -9.33
N ALA A 131 -14.78 -7.48 -10.50
CA ALA A 131 -15.00 -6.62 -11.66
C ALA A 131 -16.10 -5.58 -11.42
N LYS A 132 -17.15 -5.92 -10.65
CA LYS A 132 -18.14 -4.94 -10.20
C LYS A 132 -17.51 -3.91 -9.27
N MET A 133 -16.54 -4.26 -8.42
CA MET A 133 -15.82 -3.28 -7.58
C MET A 133 -15.00 -2.32 -8.42
N ALA A 134 -14.22 -2.85 -9.37
CA ALA A 134 -13.49 -2.03 -10.33
C ALA A 134 -14.44 -1.13 -11.15
N TRP A 135 -15.60 -1.64 -11.55
CA TRP A 135 -16.63 -0.87 -12.24
C TRP A 135 -17.24 0.23 -11.36
N GLU A 136 -17.54 -0.07 -10.09
CA GLU A 136 -18.09 0.91 -9.16
C GLU A 136 -17.11 2.05 -8.90
N TYR A 137 -15.81 1.74 -8.81
CA TYR A 137 -14.75 2.75 -8.72
C TYR A 137 -14.66 3.59 -10.00
N VAL A 138 -14.58 2.95 -11.17
CA VAL A 138 -14.57 3.64 -12.47
C VAL A 138 -15.86 4.43 -12.73
N GLY A 139 -16.98 3.97 -12.18
CA GLY A 139 -18.29 4.62 -12.27
C GLY A 139 -18.34 5.97 -11.55
N GLU A 140 -17.42 6.23 -10.61
CA GLU A 140 -17.23 7.55 -10.01
C GLU A 140 -16.83 8.60 -11.06
N TYR A 141 -16.40 8.16 -12.24
CA TYR A 141 -16.01 9.02 -13.37
C TYR A 141 -17.19 9.39 -14.29
N GLY A 142 -18.41 8.95 -14.00
CA GLY A 142 -19.61 9.33 -14.76
C GLY A 142 -19.61 8.79 -16.19
N ALA A 143 -20.02 9.59 -17.19
CA ALA A 143 -20.15 9.15 -18.58
C ALA A 143 -18.82 8.65 -19.20
N LEU A 144 -17.68 9.07 -18.64
CA LEU A 144 -16.33 8.61 -18.98
C LEU A 144 -16.05 7.15 -18.65
N ALA A 145 -16.81 6.55 -17.75
CA ALA A 145 -16.62 5.15 -17.32
C ALA A 145 -16.58 4.16 -18.50
N ARG A 146 -17.26 4.48 -19.61
CA ARG A 146 -17.28 3.66 -20.83
C ARG A 146 -15.90 3.54 -21.50
N VAL A 147 -15.04 4.56 -21.37
CA VAL A 147 -13.66 4.55 -21.91
C VAL A 147 -12.77 3.53 -21.20
N PHE A 148 -13.09 3.21 -19.94
CA PHE A 148 -12.33 2.29 -19.10
C PHE A 148 -12.83 0.84 -19.17
N VAL A 149 -13.90 0.55 -19.92
CA VAL A 149 -14.40 -0.83 -20.13
C VAL A 149 -13.30 -1.78 -20.66
N PRO A 150 -12.51 -1.40 -21.69
CA PRO A 150 -11.43 -2.27 -22.18
C PRO A 150 -10.35 -2.51 -21.12
N ALA A 151 -10.10 -1.53 -20.26
CA ALA A 151 -9.15 -1.66 -19.16
C ALA A 151 -9.63 -2.72 -18.15
N ILE A 152 -10.88 -2.63 -17.68
CA ILE A 152 -11.45 -3.61 -16.73
C ILE A 152 -11.43 -5.03 -17.33
N VAL A 153 -11.77 -5.18 -18.61
CA VAL A 153 -11.71 -6.48 -19.30
C VAL A 153 -10.27 -7.03 -19.34
N THR A 154 -9.29 -6.16 -19.58
CA THR A 154 -7.87 -6.52 -19.57
C THR A 154 -7.44 -7.01 -18.18
N LEU A 155 -7.78 -6.27 -17.12
CA LEU A 155 -7.51 -6.65 -15.74
C LEU A 155 -8.14 -8.02 -15.38
N ALA A 156 -9.40 -8.25 -15.77
CA ALA A 156 -10.10 -9.50 -15.50
C ALA A 156 -9.50 -10.74 -16.20
N ARG A 157 -8.79 -10.54 -17.32
CA ARG A 157 -8.13 -11.58 -18.13
C ARG A 157 -6.63 -11.68 -17.85
N SER A 158 -6.14 -10.97 -16.83
CA SER A 158 -4.72 -10.92 -16.48
C SER A 158 -4.37 -11.85 -15.32
N TYR A 159 -3.17 -12.38 -15.37
CA TYR A 159 -2.61 -13.32 -14.41
C TYR A 159 -1.26 -12.83 -13.93
N LEU A 160 -1.00 -13.04 -12.64
CA LEU A 160 0.31 -12.84 -12.03
C LEU A 160 1.32 -13.82 -12.61
N GLN A 161 2.59 -13.51 -12.45
CA GLN A 161 3.62 -14.52 -12.67
C GLN A 161 3.66 -15.54 -11.54
N ALA A 162 3.41 -15.13 -10.30
CA ALA A 162 3.41 -16.04 -9.16
C ALA A 162 2.38 -17.18 -9.32
N ARG A 163 2.78 -18.39 -8.93
CA ARG A 163 1.97 -19.61 -9.05
C ARG A 163 1.39 -20.02 -7.70
N VAL A 164 0.16 -20.52 -7.74
CA VAL A 164 -0.57 -20.84 -6.51
C VAL A 164 -0.03 -22.11 -5.84
N GLY A 165 0.35 -21.98 -4.56
CA GLY A 165 0.70 -23.11 -3.70
C GLY A 165 1.92 -23.91 -4.17
N LEU A 166 2.96 -23.25 -4.67
CA LEU A 166 4.24 -23.92 -4.91
C LEU A 166 4.89 -24.34 -3.57
N PRO A 167 5.74 -25.38 -3.54
CA PRO A 167 6.51 -25.71 -2.33
C PRO A 167 7.47 -24.58 -1.95
N LEU A 168 7.62 -24.30 -0.65
CA LEU A 168 8.62 -23.36 -0.16
C LEU A 168 10.03 -23.91 -0.43
N MET A 169 10.95 -23.04 -0.81
CA MET A 169 12.38 -23.37 -0.90
C MET A 169 12.99 -23.67 0.48
N GLU A 170 14.12 -24.39 0.53
CA GLU A 170 14.93 -24.43 1.76
C GLU A 170 15.82 -23.19 1.86
N PRO A 171 15.86 -22.48 3.00
CA PRO A 171 16.69 -21.27 3.17
C PRO A 171 18.17 -21.51 2.83
N SER A 172 18.69 -22.70 3.09
CA SER A 172 20.07 -23.10 2.78
C SER A 172 20.43 -23.03 1.28
N HIS A 173 19.44 -23.08 0.39
CA HIS A 173 19.64 -22.94 -1.05
C HIS A 173 19.50 -21.51 -1.55
N VAL A 174 19.12 -20.56 -0.68
CA VAL A 174 19.21 -19.14 -0.99
C VAL A 174 20.64 -18.71 -0.73
N PRO A 175 21.34 -18.11 -1.72
CA PRO A 175 22.64 -17.52 -1.48
C PRO A 175 22.56 -16.60 -0.26
N SER A 176 23.53 -16.67 0.63
CA SER A 176 23.56 -15.88 1.86
C SER A 176 23.62 -14.36 1.60
N ASP A 177 24.14 -13.96 0.46
CA ASP A 177 24.10 -12.59 -0.07
C ASP A 177 22.79 -12.28 -0.82
N ILE A 178 21.86 -13.24 -0.88
CA ILE A 178 20.58 -13.17 -1.59
C ILE A 178 20.85 -12.87 -3.09
N GLY A 179 21.98 -13.37 -3.63
CA GLY A 179 22.34 -13.38 -5.04
C GLY A 179 22.93 -12.09 -5.63
N MET A 180 23.79 -11.36 -4.91
CA MET A 180 24.37 -10.07 -5.38
C MET A 180 25.88 -10.05 -5.49
N GLY A 181 26.55 -11.20 -5.41
CA GLY A 181 28.00 -11.32 -5.61
C GLY A 181 28.82 -10.65 -4.51
N ALA A 182 28.41 -10.77 -3.24
CA ALA A 182 29.24 -10.31 -2.13
C ALA A 182 30.53 -11.14 -2.01
N ASP A 183 31.58 -10.55 -1.43
CA ASP A 183 32.90 -11.16 -1.26
C ASP A 183 32.81 -12.47 -0.44
N GLU A 184 33.43 -13.57 -0.92
CA GLU A 184 33.22 -14.96 -0.46
C GLU A 184 33.42 -15.14 1.06
N ASN A 185 34.29 -14.32 1.66
CA ASN A 185 34.58 -14.35 3.09
C ASN A 185 33.46 -13.78 3.98
N ASN A 186 32.71 -12.78 3.49
CA ASN A 186 31.51 -12.28 4.18
C ASN A 186 30.30 -13.20 3.93
N VAL A 187 30.22 -13.80 2.73
CA VAL A 187 29.13 -14.69 2.28
C VAL A 187 28.97 -15.92 3.18
N LYS A 188 30.05 -16.55 3.67
CA LYS A 188 29.93 -17.73 4.54
C LYS A 188 29.30 -17.46 5.91
N GLN A 189 29.32 -16.21 6.40
CA GLN A 189 28.72 -15.85 7.70
C GLN A 189 27.23 -15.47 7.58
N LEU A 190 26.76 -15.08 6.40
CA LEU A 190 25.38 -14.65 6.14
C LEU A 190 24.43 -15.82 5.80
N THR A 191 24.81 -17.09 5.95
CA THR A 191 23.92 -18.22 5.66
C THR A 191 22.68 -18.15 6.54
N THR A 192 21.59 -17.62 5.99
CA THR A 192 20.38 -17.41 6.75
C THR A 192 19.67 -18.76 6.86
N LYS A 193 19.60 -19.31 8.09
CA LYS A 193 18.73 -20.46 8.38
C LYS A 193 17.25 -20.14 8.13
N SER A 194 16.92 -18.88 7.87
CA SER A 194 15.59 -18.35 7.63
C SER A 194 15.57 -17.35 6.45
N PHE A 195 14.40 -17.12 5.86
CA PHE A 195 14.19 -16.14 4.81
C PHE A 195 13.97 -14.74 5.42
N PRO A 196 14.58 -13.69 4.85
CA PRO A 196 14.21 -12.32 5.20
C PRO A 196 12.74 -12.06 4.91
N VAL A 197 12.03 -11.50 5.89
CA VAL A 197 10.59 -11.20 5.81
C VAL A 197 10.37 -9.74 5.45
N VAL A 198 9.42 -9.49 4.54
CA VAL A 198 8.98 -8.16 4.13
C VAL A 198 7.47 -8.06 4.34
N VAL A 199 7.01 -7.03 5.03
CA VAL A 199 5.60 -6.65 5.07
C VAL A 199 5.39 -5.50 4.09
N PHE A 200 4.43 -5.65 3.17
CA PHE A 200 4.16 -4.69 2.11
C PHE A 200 2.77 -4.04 2.24
N CYS A 201 2.72 -2.71 2.22
CA CYS A 201 1.50 -1.89 2.32
C CYS A 201 1.16 -1.18 1.00
N HIS A 202 -0.04 -1.41 0.48
CA HIS A 202 -0.47 -0.81 -0.80
C HIS A 202 -0.95 0.65 -0.68
N GLY A 203 -0.90 1.37 -1.79
CA GLY A 203 -1.45 2.73 -1.93
C GLY A 203 -2.98 2.83 -1.95
N LEU A 204 -3.50 4.06 -2.06
CA LEU A 204 -4.94 4.30 -2.24
C LEU A 204 -5.43 3.64 -3.53
N ALA A 205 -6.62 3.05 -3.51
CA ALA A 205 -7.16 2.20 -4.58
C ALA A 205 -6.26 1.00 -4.96
N GLY A 206 -5.23 0.70 -4.17
CA GLY A 206 -4.45 -0.51 -4.28
C GLY A 206 -5.18 -1.74 -3.73
N ASN A 207 -4.53 -2.88 -3.85
CA ASN A 207 -4.89 -4.14 -3.19
C ASN A 207 -3.63 -5.04 -3.12
N ARG A 208 -3.70 -6.14 -2.37
CA ARG A 208 -2.59 -7.11 -2.17
C ARG A 208 -2.03 -7.76 -3.45
N LEU A 209 -2.74 -7.65 -4.57
CA LEU A 209 -2.37 -8.25 -5.87
C LEU A 209 -1.91 -7.20 -6.91
N ALA A 210 -2.02 -5.90 -6.62
CA ALA A 210 -1.72 -4.83 -7.56
C ALA A 210 -0.22 -4.49 -7.67
N TYR A 211 0.61 -5.08 -6.82
CA TYR A 211 2.06 -4.88 -6.72
C TYR A 211 2.82 -6.21 -6.91
N SER A 212 2.22 -7.13 -7.66
CA SER A 212 2.70 -8.50 -7.76
C SER A 212 4.07 -8.59 -8.44
N GLN A 213 4.41 -7.68 -9.37
CA GLN A 213 5.72 -7.64 -10.01
C GLN A 213 6.80 -7.28 -9.01
N PHE A 214 6.61 -6.22 -8.22
CA PHE A 214 7.55 -5.85 -7.16
C PHE A 214 7.68 -6.97 -6.10
N CYS A 215 6.56 -7.50 -5.59
CA CYS A 215 6.58 -8.57 -4.59
C CYS A 215 7.22 -9.86 -5.14
N SER A 216 6.99 -10.18 -6.42
CA SER A 216 7.59 -11.36 -7.06
C SER A 216 9.07 -11.16 -7.35
N GLU A 217 9.51 -9.94 -7.66
CA GLU A 217 10.93 -9.64 -7.87
C GLU A 217 11.70 -9.90 -6.58
N LEU A 218 11.23 -9.37 -5.44
CA LEU A 218 11.80 -9.65 -4.13
C LEU A 218 11.75 -11.16 -3.81
N ALA A 219 10.60 -11.80 -3.98
CA ALA A 219 10.47 -13.23 -3.68
C ALA A 219 11.36 -14.12 -4.54
N SER A 220 11.58 -13.77 -5.81
CA SER A 220 12.46 -14.51 -6.72
C SER A 220 13.94 -14.45 -6.34
N HIS A 221 14.31 -13.49 -5.47
CA HIS A 221 15.66 -13.36 -4.91
C HIS A 221 15.80 -14.00 -3.53
N GLY A 222 14.72 -14.55 -2.95
CA GLY A 222 14.78 -15.24 -1.66
C GLY A 222 14.12 -14.52 -0.49
N PHE A 223 13.31 -13.49 -0.74
CA PHE A 223 12.50 -12.85 0.31
C PHE A 223 11.13 -13.53 0.47
N VAL A 224 10.58 -13.52 1.68
CA VAL A 224 9.16 -13.81 1.89
C VAL A 224 8.42 -12.48 2.07
N VAL A 225 7.48 -12.18 1.17
CA VAL A 225 6.75 -10.91 1.15
C VAL A 225 5.28 -11.12 1.52
N ALA A 226 4.85 -10.53 2.62
CA ALA A 226 3.46 -10.47 3.06
C ALA A 226 2.82 -9.16 2.60
N ALA A 227 2.09 -9.19 1.48
CA ALA A 227 1.35 -8.03 0.96
C ALA A 227 -0.04 -7.95 1.60
N ILE A 228 -0.28 -6.91 2.39
CA ILE A 228 -1.52 -6.72 3.15
C ILE A 228 -2.65 -6.24 2.23
N GLU A 229 -3.87 -6.71 2.46
CA GLU A 229 -5.10 -6.13 1.94
C GLU A 229 -5.75 -5.26 3.01
N HIS A 230 -5.59 -3.93 2.90
CA HIS A 230 -6.12 -3.01 3.90
C HIS A 230 -7.64 -2.88 3.80
N ARG A 231 -8.33 -2.95 4.94
CA ARG A 231 -9.81 -2.92 5.05
C ARG A 231 -10.35 -1.62 5.66
N ASP A 232 -9.48 -0.62 5.71
CA ASP A 232 -9.73 0.77 6.08
C ASP A 232 -10.59 1.54 5.04
N GLY A 233 -10.99 0.89 3.94
CA GLY A 233 -11.77 1.50 2.85
C GLY A 233 -10.93 2.27 1.85
N SER A 234 -9.61 2.18 1.94
CA SER A 234 -8.69 2.82 1.00
C SER A 234 -8.48 2.00 -0.27
N GLY A 235 -8.59 0.67 -0.23
CA GLY A 235 -8.46 -0.20 -1.39
C GLY A 235 -9.69 -0.16 -2.32
N LEU A 236 -9.54 -0.63 -3.57
CA LEU A 236 -10.66 -0.73 -4.55
C LEU A 236 -11.85 -1.53 -3.99
N GLY A 237 -11.54 -2.50 -3.14
CA GLY A 237 -12.47 -3.23 -2.32
C GLY A 237 -11.86 -4.56 -1.89
N SER A 238 -12.32 -5.05 -0.74
CA SER A 238 -11.89 -6.33 -0.18
C SER A 238 -13.09 -7.24 0.00
N LEU A 239 -12.84 -8.55 0.01
CA LEU A 239 -13.85 -9.57 0.20
C LEU A 239 -13.56 -10.32 1.50
N MET A 240 -14.49 -10.20 2.44
CA MET A 240 -14.43 -10.82 3.76
C MET A 240 -15.46 -11.94 3.85
N TRP A 241 -15.10 -13.05 4.49
CA TRP A 241 -16.04 -14.14 4.76
C TRP A 241 -17.13 -13.69 5.75
N SER A 242 -18.42 -13.98 5.45
CA SER A 242 -19.56 -13.53 6.27
C SER A 242 -19.90 -14.43 7.46
N GLY A 243 -19.17 -15.53 7.67
CA GLY A 243 -19.42 -16.45 8.78
C GLY A 243 -20.65 -17.36 8.61
N VAL A 244 -20.79 -18.34 9.52
CA VAL A 244 -21.77 -19.45 9.48
C VAL A 244 -23.16 -19.03 9.99
N SER A 245 -23.25 -18.01 10.85
CA SER A 245 -24.49 -17.61 11.55
C SER A 245 -25.64 -17.15 10.65
N ASN A 246 -25.35 -16.75 9.40
CA ASN A 246 -26.38 -16.40 8.42
C ASN A 246 -27.04 -17.63 7.76
N VAL A 247 -26.46 -18.82 7.91
CA VAL A 247 -26.93 -20.05 7.26
C VAL A 247 -27.89 -20.84 8.15
N GLU A 248 -27.69 -20.82 9.47
CA GLU A 248 -28.59 -21.50 10.42
C GLU A 248 -30.03 -20.94 10.41
N LYS A 249 -30.19 -19.69 9.95
CA LYS A 249 -31.50 -19.04 9.78
C LYS A 249 -32.08 -19.20 8.36
N GLY A 250 -31.37 -19.88 7.46
CA GLY A 250 -31.78 -20.12 6.07
C GLY A 250 -32.66 -21.36 5.87
N SER A 251 -33.24 -21.50 4.68
CA SER A 251 -34.05 -22.66 4.29
C SER A 251 -33.23 -23.97 4.29
N LYS A 252 -33.89 -25.13 4.42
CA LYS A 252 -33.23 -26.47 4.30
C LYS A 252 -32.38 -26.64 3.03
N GLN A 253 -32.73 -25.91 1.96
CA GLN A 253 -32.02 -25.94 0.68
C GLN A 253 -30.73 -25.11 0.71
N GLU A 254 -30.72 -24.00 1.45
CA GLU A 254 -29.53 -23.18 1.71
C GLU A 254 -28.57 -23.87 2.67
N ALA A 255 -29.08 -24.56 3.70
CA ALA A 255 -28.27 -25.41 4.58
C ALA A 255 -27.57 -26.55 3.81
N LYS A 256 -28.28 -27.27 2.92
CA LYS A 256 -27.68 -28.29 2.04
C LYS A 256 -26.67 -27.72 1.04
N ARG A 257 -26.92 -26.50 0.52
CA ARG A 257 -26.00 -25.80 -0.39
C ARG A 257 -24.74 -25.33 0.34
N PHE A 258 -24.88 -24.87 1.58
CA PHE A 258 -23.80 -24.54 2.48
C PHE A 258 -22.97 -25.76 2.84
N GLU A 259 -23.59 -26.87 3.24
CA GLU A 259 -22.88 -28.14 3.51
C GLU A 259 -22.09 -28.61 2.28
N LYS A 260 -22.64 -28.40 1.07
CA LYS A 260 -21.94 -28.65 -0.20
C LYS A 260 -20.80 -27.65 -0.50
N ASN A 261 -20.93 -26.37 -0.12
CA ASN A 261 -19.89 -25.35 -0.33
C ASN A 261 -18.75 -25.47 0.68
N VAL A 262 -19.08 -25.75 1.95
CA VAL A 262 -18.16 -26.13 3.02
C VAL A 262 -17.29 -27.31 2.57
N LYS A 263 -17.92 -28.37 2.02
CA LYS A 263 -17.25 -29.51 1.36
C LYS A 263 -16.42 -29.14 0.11
N LEU A 264 -16.44 -27.90 -0.38
CA LEU A 264 -15.72 -27.46 -1.59
C LEU A 264 -14.63 -26.42 -1.32
N GLY A 265 -14.30 -26.16 -0.05
CA GLY A 265 -13.15 -25.34 0.34
C GLY A 265 -13.45 -23.90 0.80
N ALA A 266 -14.61 -23.63 1.40
CA ALA A 266 -14.72 -22.47 2.31
C ALA A 266 -13.97 -22.71 3.61
N SER A 267 -13.91 -23.95 4.05
CA SER A 267 -13.31 -24.36 5.31
C SER A 267 -12.68 -25.74 5.11
N GLU A 268 -11.39 -25.78 4.84
CA GLU A 268 -10.61 -26.93 5.33
C GLU A 268 -10.53 -26.88 6.89
N SER A 269 -11.00 -25.82 7.56
CA SER A 269 -10.99 -25.66 9.02
C SER A 269 -12.13 -26.30 9.81
N ILE A 270 -13.23 -26.72 9.16
CA ILE A 270 -14.41 -27.24 9.90
C ILE A 270 -14.58 -28.76 9.73
N LEU A 271 -14.08 -29.38 8.65
CA LEU A 271 -14.12 -30.83 8.48
C LEU A 271 -12.95 -31.28 7.61
N ASP A 272 -12.05 -32.07 8.18
CA ASP A 272 -11.03 -32.89 7.51
C ASP A 272 -11.73 -34.03 6.71
N TYR A 273 -12.65 -33.66 5.82
CA TYR A 273 -13.53 -34.60 5.12
C TYR A 273 -12.83 -35.17 3.90
N ASP A 274 -12.83 -36.50 3.80
CA ASP A 274 -12.30 -37.21 2.65
C ASP A 274 -13.08 -36.84 1.38
N MET A 275 -12.40 -36.15 0.46
CA MET A 275 -12.94 -35.65 -0.80
C MET A 275 -13.09 -36.75 -1.87
N SER A 276 -12.85 -38.01 -1.50
CA SER A 276 -13.06 -39.22 -2.31
C SER A 276 -14.55 -39.51 -2.58
N ALA A 277 -15.48 -38.97 -1.78
CA ALA A 277 -16.91 -39.17 -1.97
C ALA A 277 -17.46 -38.38 -3.18
N GLU A 278 -17.87 -39.13 -4.21
CA GLU A 278 -18.51 -38.64 -5.43
C GLU A 278 -19.78 -37.82 -5.14
N SER A 279 -19.66 -36.49 -5.10
CA SER A 279 -20.83 -35.61 -5.19
C SER A 279 -21.08 -35.23 -6.65
N SER A 280 -22.15 -35.82 -7.18
CA SER A 280 -22.69 -35.69 -8.53
C SER A 280 -22.77 -34.24 -9.05
N GLY A 281 -22.18 -34.05 -10.23
CA GLY A 281 -22.81 -33.48 -11.44
C GLY A 281 -23.25 -32.01 -11.50
N THR A 282 -23.79 -31.38 -10.46
CA THR A 282 -24.58 -30.14 -10.65
C THR A 282 -24.21 -29.00 -9.69
N ALA A 283 -23.92 -27.84 -10.30
CA ALA A 283 -23.74 -26.50 -9.73
C ALA A 283 -22.54 -26.26 -8.77
N ALA A 284 -21.35 -26.08 -9.35
CA ALA A 284 -20.18 -25.45 -8.71
C ALA A 284 -20.34 -23.92 -8.57
N LEU A 285 -21.45 -23.45 -7.98
CA LEU A 285 -21.81 -22.05 -7.78
C LEU A 285 -22.38 -21.89 -6.36
N SER A 286 -21.59 -21.43 -5.37
CA SER A 286 -22.07 -20.62 -4.23
C SER A 286 -21.07 -20.24 -3.13
N LEU A 287 -19.82 -20.72 -3.11
CA LEU A 287 -18.82 -20.19 -2.14
C LEU A 287 -18.67 -18.66 -2.16
N LEU A 288 -18.97 -18.08 -3.33
CA LEU A 288 -18.79 -16.67 -3.64
C LEU A 288 -19.92 -15.78 -3.10
N HIS A 289 -21.06 -16.34 -2.71
CA HIS A 289 -22.18 -15.59 -2.12
C HIS A 289 -21.94 -15.24 -0.64
N GLU A 290 -21.18 -16.08 0.06
CA GLU A 290 -20.84 -16.00 1.49
C GLU A 290 -19.66 -15.04 1.77
N PHE A 291 -19.26 -14.23 0.78
CA PHE A 291 -18.31 -13.13 0.95
C PHE A 291 -19.00 -11.77 0.87
N THR A 292 -18.84 -10.97 1.92
CA THR A 292 -19.26 -9.58 2.01
C THR A 292 -18.16 -8.66 1.48
N LYS A 293 -18.56 -7.52 0.91
CA LYS A 293 -17.66 -6.53 0.35
C LYS A 293 -17.36 -5.46 1.41
N VAL A 294 -16.07 -5.22 1.67
CA VAL A 294 -15.59 -3.95 2.23
C VAL A 294 -15.35 -3.00 1.04
N PRO A 295 -16.16 -1.96 0.84
CA PRO A 295 -16.06 -1.11 -0.35
C PRO A 295 -14.97 -0.04 -0.22
N TYR A 296 -14.53 0.47 -1.37
CA TYR A 296 -13.85 1.76 -1.40
C TYR A 296 -14.74 2.86 -0.80
N LEU A 297 -14.16 3.65 0.12
CA LEU A 297 -14.82 4.70 0.87
C LEU A 297 -14.42 6.09 0.36
N PRO A 298 -15.06 6.62 -0.70
CA PRO A 298 -14.86 8.00 -1.10
C PRO A 298 -15.52 8.94 -0.08
N PHE A 299 -14.90 10.10 0.10
CA PHE A 299 -15.30 11.11 1.08
C PHE A 299 -16.75 11.57 0.91
N GLU A 300 -17.22 11.70 -0.34
CA GLU A 300 -18.57 12.14 -0.65
C GLU A 300 -19.64 11.15 -0.15
N LYS A 301 -19.32 9.84 -0.12
CA LYS A 301 -20.28 8.81 0.35
C LYS A 301 -20.53 8.89 1.86
N VAL A 302 -19.59 9.45 2.61
CA VAL A 302 -19.69 9.69 4.06
C VAL A 302 -20.10 11.13 4.40
N GLY A 303 -20.36 11.95 3.38
CA GLY A 303 -20.76 13.35 3.55
C GLY A 303 -19.61 14.27 3.95
N LEU A 304 -18.38 13.86 3.62
CA LEU A 304 -17.20 14.69 3.64
C LEU A 304 -16.99 15.36 2.28
N ARG A 305 -16.14 16.38 2.24
CA ARG A 305 -15.81 17.09 0.99
C ARG A 305 -15.18 16.15 0.00
N ALA A 306 -15.47 16.40 -1.27
CA ALA A 306 -14.90 15.61 -2.35
C ALA A 306 -13.38 15.62 -2.25
N PHE A 307 -12.73 14.50 -2.62
CA PHE A 307 -11.28 14.44 -2.60
C PHE A 307 -10.64 15.61 -3.37
N SER A 308 -11.30 16.08 -4.44
CA SER A 308 -10.81 17.16 -5.31
C SER A 308 -10.94 18.58 -4.73
N GLU A 309 -11.61 18.74 -3.59
CA GLU A 309 -11.74 20.01 -2.85
C GLU A 309 -10.64 20.13 -1.80
N PRO A 310 -10.35 21.34 -1.27
CA PRO A 310 -9.50 21.49 -0.09
C PRO A 310 -10.00 20.64 1.06
N GLN A 311 -9.14 19.75 1.53
CA GLN A 311 -9.40 18.89 2.67
C GLN A 311 -9.26 19.70 3.96
N GLY A 312 -10.01 19.36 5.00
CA GLY A 312 -9.84 19.98 6.31
C GLY A 312 -9.95 18.95 7.43
N PRO A 313 -10.22 19.38 8.67
CA PRO A 313 -9.96 18.56 9.85
C PRO A 313 -10.66 17.20 9.83
N LYS A 314 -11.91 17.13 9.33
CA LYS A 314 -12.65 15.88 9.23
C LYS A 314 -12.07 14.92 8.19
N GLU A 315 -11.65 15.43 7.05
CA GLU A 315 -11.05 14.59 6.01
C GLU A 315 -9.65 14.11 6.39
N HIS A 316 -8.84 14.96 7.02
CA HIS A 316 -7.58 14.57 7.64
C HIS A 316 -7.81 13.54 8.76
N GLY A 317 -8.79 13.76 9.64
CA GLY A 317 -9.15 12.83 10.71
C GLY A 317 -9.55 11.44 10.20
N LEU A 318 -10.27 11.36 9.08
CA LEU A 318 -10.57 10.07 8.43
C LEU A 318 -9.29 9.40 7.91
N ARG A 319 -8.37 10.15 7.30
CA ARG A 319 -7.09 9.58 6.86
C ARG A 319 -6.26 9.09 8.05
N GLN A 320 -6.19 9.83 9.15
CA GLN A 320 -5.50 9.38 10.36
C GLN A 320 -6.10 8.09 10.92
N ALA A 321 -7.42 7.98 10.94
CA ALA A 321 -8.08 6.75 11.37
C ALA A 321 -7.80 5.55 10.45
N GLN A 322 -7.71 5.77 9.15
CA GLN A 322 -7.26 4.75 8.18
C GLN A 322 -5.81 4.32 8.47
N LEU A 323 -4.90 5.28 8.66
CA LEU A 323 -3.50 4.98 8.99
C LEU A 323 -3.37 4.20 10.31
N ALA A 324 -4.17 4.52 11.32
CA ALA A 324 -4.20 3.80 12.59
C ALA A 324 -4.72 2.35 12.45
N MET A 325 -5.74 2.12 11.62
CA MET A 325 -6.20 0.76 11.31
C MET A 325 -5.11 -0.03 10.57
N ARG A 326 -4.44 0.59 9.59
CA ARG A 326 -3.34 -0.03 8.84
C ARG A 326 -2.17 -0.41 9.75
N ALA A 327 -1.84 0.42 10.74
CA ALA A 327 -0.85 0.11 11.77
C ALA A 327 -1.22 -1.17 12.56
N SER A 328 -2.50 -1.35 12.88
CA SER A 328 -2.99 -2.53 13.59
C SER A 328 -2.97 -3.78 12.69
N GLU A 329 -3.31 -3.62 11.40
CA GLU A 329 -3.17 -4.69 10.40
C GLU A 329 -1.71 -5.16 10.25
N ILE A 330 -0.74 -4.23 10.25
CA ILE A 330 0.70 -4.54 10.19
C ILE A 330 1.12 -5.38 11.41
N GLN A 331 0.75 -4.96 12.62
CA GLN A 331 1.10 -5.68 13.86
C GLN A 331 0.52 -7.10 13.87
N GLU A 332 -0.73 -7.24 13.43
CA GLU A 332 -1.41 -8.54 13.43
C GLU A 332 -0.88 -9.48 12.34
N VAL A 333 -0.48 -8.96 11.18
CA VAL A 333 0.24 -9.75 10.17
C VAL A 333 1.54 -10.30 10.74
N MET A 334 2.31 -9.49 11.47
CA MET A 334 3.53 -9.97 12.13
C MET A 334 3.25 -11.04 13.18
N TYR A 335 2.15 -10.94 13.93
CA TYR A 335 1.72 -12.00 14.85
C TYR A 335 1.47 -13.32 14.10
N VAL A 336 0.74 -13.29 12.98
CA VAL A 336 0.48 -14.51 12.18
C VAL A 336 1.76 -15.09 11.60
N LEU A 337 2.66 -14.25 11.09
CA LEU A 337 3.96 -14.71 10.57
C LEU A 337 4.80 -15.38 11.66
N ARG A 338 4.79 -14.86 12.90
CA ARG A 338 5.45 -15.50 14.04
C ARG A 338 4.84 -16.86 14.37
N ARG A 339 3.51 -16.97 14.39
CA ARG A 339 2.80 -18.26 14.58
C ARG A 339 3.18 -19.29 13.52
N ILE A 340 3.22 -18.87 12.25
CA ILE A 340 3.68 -19.72 11.14
C ILE A 340 5.13 -20.17 11.38
N ASN A 341 6.02 -19.24 11.74
CA ASN A 341 7.42 -19.53 11.99
C ASN A 341 7.61 -20.49 13.19
N ASN A 342 6.78 -20.38 14.22
CA ASN A 342 6.81 -21.27 15.39
C ASN A 342 6.28 -22.68 15.08
N GLY A 343 5.67 -22.89 13.90
CA GLY A 343 5.07 -24.16 13.50
C GLY A 343 3.64 -24.36 13.98
N ASP A 344 2.91 -23.29 14.33
CA ASP A 344 1.50 -23.33 14.75
C ASP A 344 0.55 -23.54 13.54
N ALA A 345 0.86 -24.55 12.72
CA ALA A 345 0.21 -24.79 11.44
C ALA A 345 -1.24 -25.29 11.60
N GLU A 346 -1.52 -26.05 12.66
CA GLU A 346 -2.89 -26.51 12.97
C GLU A 346 -3.79 -25.34 13.38
N TRP A 347 -3.31 -24.47 14.28
CA TRP A 347 -4.03 -23.25 14.63
C TRP A 347 -4.37 -22.42 13.40
N LEU A 348 -3.43 -22.27 12.47
CA LEU A 348 -3.68 -21.54 11.23
C LEU A 348 -4.69 -22.27 10.35
N ALA A 349 -4.60 -23.59 10.27
CA ALA A 349 -5.53 -24.41 9.51
C ALA A 349 -6.95 -24.31 10.04
N GLU A 350 -7.15 -24.22 11.36
CA GLU A 350 -8.43 -24.07 12.07
C GLU A 350 -8.96 -22.62 12.06
N SER A 351 -8.10 -21.63 12.29
CA SER A 351 -8.51 -20.23 12.48
C SER A 351 -8.81 -19.52 11.17
N ARG A 352 -8.24 -19.98 10.06
CA ARG A 352 -8.42 -19.30 8.77
C ARG A 352 -9.86 -19.36 8.28
N THR A 353 -10.24 -18.32 7.56
CA THR A 353 -11.56 -18.18 6.94
C THR A 353 -11.54 -18.40 5.42
N ARG A 354 -10.39 -18.79 4.86
CA ARG A 354 -10.19 -19.07 3.44
C ARG A 354 -9.29 -20.27 3.19
N SER A 355 -9.57 -21.01 2.11
CA SER A 355 -8.68 -22.05 1.59
C SER A 355 -7.45 -21.48 0.88
N LEU A 356 -6.33 -22.18 1.03
CA LEU A 356 -5.01 -21.80 0.54
C LEU A 356 -4.99 -21.50 -0.97
N GLY A 357 -5.11 -20.24 -1.38
CA GLY A 357 -5.04 -19.84 -2.79
C GLY A 357 -6.28 -20.17 -3.64
N SER A 358 -7.38 -20.65 -3.03
CA SER A 358 -8.61 -21.00 -3.75
C SER A 358 -9.19 -19.79 -4.50
N LEU A 359 -9.08 -18.59 -3.93
CA LEU A 359 -9.54 -17.35 -4.57
C LEU A 359 -8.51 -16.76 -5.54
N LEU A 360 -7.29 -17.32 -5.60
CA LEU A 360 -6.27 -16.96 -6.57
C LEU A 360 -6.40 -17.76 -7.88
N CYS A 361 -6.70 -19.06 -7.82
CA CYS A 361 -6.85 -19.93 -9.00
C CYS A 361 -8.29 -20.36 -9.33
N GLY A 362 -9.20 -20.22 -8.37
CA GLY A 362 -10.61 -20.58 -8.46
C GLY A 362 -10.94 -21.93 -7.84
N PRO A 363 -12.12 -22.09 -7.20
CA PRO A 363 -12.50 -23.29 -6.46
C PRO A 363 -12.43 -24.59 -7.29
N ARG A 364 -12.83 -24.55 -8.57
CA ARG A 364 -12.78 -25.73 -9.46
C ARG A 364 -11.35 -26.19 -9.72
N THR A 365 -10.46 -25.24 -9.98
CA THR A 365 -9.04 -25.51 -10.22
C THR A 365 -8.38 -26.00 -8.94
N PHE A 366 -8.66 -25.32 -7.82
CA PHE A 366 -8.16 -25.69 -6.50
C PHE A 366 -8.59 -27.11 -6.10
N LYS A 367 -9.88 -27.45 -6.25
CA LYS A 367 -10.40 -28.80 -5.99
C LYS A 367 -9.63 -29.87 -6.77
N ARG A 368 -9.39 -29.63 -8.07
CA ARG A 368 -8.61 -30.55 -8.92
C ARG A 368 -7.16 -30.68 -8.46
N MET A 369 -6.55 -29.59 -7.99
CA MET A 369 -5.19 -29.61 -7.45
C MET A 369 -5.13 -30.45 -6.17
N ARG A 370 -6.10 -30.30 -5.26
CA ARG A 370 -6.21 -31.09 -4.02
C ARG A 370 -6.45 -32.57 -4.28
N GLN A 371 -7.40 -32.93 -5.15
CA GLN A 371 -7.67 -34.33 -5.54
C GLN A 371 -6.46 -35.03 -6.14
N LYS A 372 -5.58 -34.27 -6.82
CA LYS A 372 -4.34 -34.78 -7.40
C LYS A 372 -3.14 -34.67 -6.47
N HIS A 373 -3.35 -34.29 -5.20
CA HIS A 373 -2.29 -34.11 -4.20
C HIS A 373 -1.19 -33.13 -4.65
N ILE A 374 -1.52 -32.15 -5.50
CA ILE A 374 -0.59 -31.12 -5.99
C ILE A 374 -0.33 -30.06 -4.91
N VAL A 375 -1.37 -29.69 -4.17
CA VAL A 375 -1.27 -28.79 -3.01
C VAL A 375 -1.63 -29.59 -1.76
N PRO A 376 -0.79 -29.60 -0.71
CA PRO A 376 -1.05 -30.32 0.53
C PRO A 376 -2.14 -29.63 1.36
N ARG A 377 -2.52 -30.21 2.52
CA ARG A 377 -3.38 -29.49 3.47
C ARG A 377 -2.64 -28.26 3.98
N CYS A 378 -3.38 -27.28 4.50
CA CYS A 378 -2.77 -26.06 5.04
C CYS A 378 -1.81 -26.33 6.21
N ALA A 379 -2.18 -27.22 7.13
CA ALA A 379 -1.31 -27.61 8.23
C ALA A 379 0.00 -28.20 7.68
N ASP A 380 -0.09 -29.19 6.80
CA ASP A 380 1.07 -29.80 6.12
C ASP A 380 1.90 -28.76 5.33
N PHE A 381 1.23 -27.82 4.64
CA PHE A 381 1.89 -26.76 3.87
C PHE A 381 2.74 -25.85 4.78
N PHE A 382 2.15 -25.32 5.85
CA PHE A 382 2.83 -24.39 6.74
C PHE A 382 3.71 -25.05 7.80
N LEU A 383 3.56 -26.35 8.05
CA LEU A 383 4.51 -27.09 8.88
C LEU A 383 5.92 -27.02 8.29
N SER A 384 6.03 -27.04 6.95
CA SER A 384 7.31 -26.87 6.24
C SER A 384 7.92 -25.48 6.36
N TRP A 385 7.23 -24.50 6.97
CA TRP A 385 7.69 -23.11 7.15
C TRP A 385 8.28 -22.86 8.55
N LYS A 386 8.20 -23.84 9.45
CA LYS A 386 8.72 -23.74 10.80
C LYS A 386 10.21 -23.39 10.79
N ASP A 387 10.59 -22.41 11.60
CA ASP A 387 11.95 -21.89 11.79
C ASP A 387 12.60 -21.33 10.51
N LYS A 388 11.81 -21.05 9.46
CA LYS A 388 12.31 -20.58 8.16
C LYS A 388 12.06 -19.11 7.89
N LEU A 389 11.50 -18.32 8.81
CA LEU A 389 11.23 -16.89 8.61
C LEU A 389 12.00 -16.06 9.63
N ASP A 390 12.74 -15.03 9.18
CA ASP A 390 13.32 -14.04 10.09
C ASP A 390 12.26 -13.01 10.51
N VAL A 391 11.45 -13.40 11.49
CA VAL A 391 10.36 -12.60 12.05
C VAL A 391 10.81 -11.63 13.14
N ASP A 392 12.07 -11.69 13.55
CA ASP A 392 12.66 -10.82 14.57
C ASP A 392 13.28 -9.56 13.98
N PHE A 393 13.58 -9.59 12.67
CA PHE A 393 14.08 -8.42 11.95
C PHE A 393 13.42 -8.28 10.58
N PRO A 394 12.08 -8.06 10.56
CA PRO A 394 11.33 -7.87 9.33
C PRO A 394 11.61 -6.50 8.71
N SER A 395 11.46 -6.42 7.39
CA SER A 395 11.44 -5.17 6.63
C SER A 395 10.00 -4.67 6.46
N LEU A 396 9.79 -3.36 6.53
CA LEU A 396 8.51 -2.74 6.18
C LEU A 396 8.65 -1.93 4.90
N ILE A 397 7.78 -2.17 3.92
CA ILE A 397 7.75 -1.44 2.65
C ILE A 397 6.34 -0.94 2.37
N GLY A 398 6.20 0.27 1.83
CA GLY A 398 4.88 0.76 1.43
C GLY A 398 4.93 1.77 0.29
N HIS A 399 3.93 1.70 -0.59
CA HIS A 399 3.79 2.61 -1.72
C HIS A 399 2.66 3.62 -1.53
N SER A 400 2.86 4.89 -1.90
CA SER A 400 1.81 5.92 -1.90
C SER A 400 1.17 6.09 -0.52
N PHE A 401 -0.12 5.79 -0.35
CA PHE A 401 -0.77 5.78 0.97
C PHE A 401 -0.17 4.72 1.93
N GLY A 402 0.39 3.63 1.39
CA GLY A 402 1.24 2.70 2.13
C GLY A 402 2.52 3.38 2.62
N GLY A 403 3.15 4.24 1.81
CA GLY A 403 4.29 5.06 2.24
C GLY A 403 3.93 6.03 3.37
N ALA A 404 2.76 6.67 3.30
CA ALA A 404 2.23 7.49 4.39
C ALA A 404 2.01 6.67 5.67
N THR A 405 1.57 5.42 5.53
CA THR A 405 1.44 4.46 6.63
C THR A 405 2.77 4.22 7.32
N LEU A 406 3.86 4.08 6.57
CA LEU A 406 5.19 3.89 7.13
C LEU A 406 5.65 5.10 7.94
N PHE A 407 5.48 6.33 7.41
CA PHE A 407 5.85 7.55 8.14
C PHE A 407 5.15 7.65 9.50
N GLU A 408 3.85 7.38 9.57
CA GLU A 408 3.11 7.43 10.83
C GLU A 408 3.41 6.24 11.74
N TYR A 409 3.50 5.03 11.19
CA TYR A 409 3.70 3.82 11.98
C TYR A 409 5.12 3.74 12.59
N LEU A 410 6.13 4.23 11.88
CA LEU A 410 7.51 4.23 12.38
C LEU A 410 7.76 5.30 13.45
N ARG A 411 6.88 6.31 13.57
CA ARG A 411 6.87 7.25 14.71
C ARG A 411 6.36 6.63 16.01
N LEU A 412 5.61 5.52 15.92
CA LEU A 412 5.10 4.84 17.10
C LEU A 412 6.23 4.15 17.87
N ASP A 413 6.05 4.09 19.18
CA ASP A 413 6.89 3.29 20.07
C ASP A 413 6.56 1.80 19.89
N GLN A 414 7.19 1.20 18.88
CA GLN A 414 7.07 -0.21 18.54
C GLN A 414 8.46 -0.80 18.28
N ASN A 415 8.65 -2.07 18.64
CA ASN A 415 9.92 -2.77 18.50
C ASN A 415 9.98 -3.78 17.34
N LEU A 416 8.90 -3.91 16.58
CA LEU A 416 8.76 -4.86 15.48
C LEU A 416 9.62 -4.49 14.25
N PHE A 417 9.58 -3.23 13.84
CA PHE A 417 10.27 -2.75 12.64
C PHE A 417 11.28 -1.69 13.01
N LYS A 418 12.51 -1.87 12.54
CA LYS A 418 13.66 -1.00 12.85
C LYS A 418 13.96 0.04 11.77
N TYR A 419 13.34 -0.10 10.60
CA TYR A 419 13.45 0.82 9.46
C TYR A 419 12.24 0.64 8.54
N GLY A 420 12.11 1.53 7.55
CA GLY A 420 11.15 1.35 6.45
C GLY A 420 11.69 1.81 5.10
N ILE A 421 11.22 1.16 4.04
CA ILE A 421 11.46 1.59 2.65
C ILE A 421 10.17 2.14 2.08
N ILE A 422 10.20 3.40 1.68
CA ILE A 422 9.02 4.17 1.29
C ILE A 422 9.10 4.39 -0.22
N LEU A 423 8.06 3.96 -0.93
CA LEU A 423 7.95 4.08 -2.38
C LEU A 423 6.96 5.20 -2.70
N ASP A 424 7.45 6.32 -3.22
CA ASP A 424 6.66 7.45 -3.74
C ASP A 424 5.46 7.84 -2.84
N PRO A 425 5.72 8.31 -1.61
CA PRO A 425 4.70 8.44 -0.58
C PRO A 425 3.68 9.53 -0.90
N TRP A 426 2.42 9.29 -0.57
CA TRP A 426 1.42 10.36 -0.58
C TRP A 426 1.55 11.18 0.71
N MET A 427 1.94 12.46 0.62
CA MET A 427 2.29 13.24 1.81
C MET A 427 1.11 14.00 2.44
N ASP A 428 -0.05 14.16 1.79
CA ASP A 428 -1.20 14.83 2.43
C ASP A 428 -1.61 14.20 3.77
N PRO A 429 -1.69 12.85 3.90
CA PRO A 429 -2.05 12.20 5.16
C PRO A 429 -0.94 12.19 6.21
N VAL A 430 0.31 12.46 5.84
CA VAL A 430 1.43 12.43 6.78
C VAL A 430 1.39 13.70 7.62
N ARG A 431 1.51 13.61 8.94
CA ARG A 431 1.55 14.78 9.82
C ARG A 431 2.85 15.55 9.62
N ASP A 432 2.74 16.86 9.44
CA ASP A 432 3.87 17.72 9.10
C ASP A 432 4.57 18.19 10.37
N PRO A 433 5.83 17.80 10.65
CA PRO A 433 6.53 18.21 11.87
C PRO A 433 6.68 19.74 11.96
N ARG A 434 6.58 20.47 10.85
CA ARG A 434 6.50 21.92 10.92
C ARG A 434 5.24 22.43 11.63
N MET A 435 4.09 21.86 11.29
CA MET A 435 2.77 22.33 11.72
C MET A 435 2.31 21.68 13.01
N GLU A 436 2.80 20.46 13.28
CA GLU A 436 2.36 19.58 14.35
C GLU A 436 3.57 19.25 15.25
N GLU A 437 3.65 19.90 16.41
CA GLU A 437 4.79 19.78 17.33
C GLU A 437 4.89 18.39 17.98
N ASP A 438 3.77 17.69 18.15
CA ASP A 438 3.71 16.35 18.74
C ASP A 438 4.43 15.29 17.91
N VAL A 439 4.63 15.53 16.61
CA VAL A 439 5.33 14.61 15.70
C VAL A 439 6.78 15.02 15.39
N ARG A 440 7.23 16.21 15.84
CA ARG A 440 8.61 16.67 15.66
C ARG A 440 9.59 15.71 16.32
N LEU A 441 10.63 15.33 15.58
CA LEU A 441 11.69 14.44 16.04
C LEU A 441 11.19 13.09 16.60
N LYS A 442 9.99 12.64 16.18
CA LYS A 442 9.42 11.34 16.60
C LYS A 442 9.75 10.20 15.65
N LEU A 443 10.20 10.49 14.43
CA LEU A 443 10.59 9.46 13.46
C LEU A 443 12.01 8.96 13.76
N ARG A 444 12.19 8.27 14.88
CA ARG A 444 13.50 7.78 15.36
C ARG A 444 14.05 6.57 14.59
N LYS A 445 13.27 6.04 13.65
CA LYS A 445 13.65 4.89 12.82
C LYS A 445 14.03 5.36 11.43
N PRO A 446 15.15 4.91 10.86
CA PRO A 446 15.57 5.33 9.53
C PRO A 446 14.54 4.96 8.46
N VAL A 447 14.34 5.88 7.53
CA VAL A 447 13.49 5.70 6.35
C VAL A 447 14.29 5.90 5.08
N TYR A 448 14.05 5.06 4.10
CA TYR A 448 14.73 5.07 2.81
C TYR A 448 13.69 5.27 1.72
N VAL A 449 13.72 6.43 1.06
CA VAL A 449 12.64 6.86 0.17
C VAL A 449 13.07 6.75 -1.29
N ILE A 450 12.26 6.08 -2.11
CA ILE A 450 12.45 5.96 -3.55
C ILE A 450 11.25 6.62 -4.23
N ASN A 451 11.48 7.71 -4.96
CA ASN A 451 10.47 8.53 -5.61
C ASN A 451 10.44 8.37 -7.13
N SER A 452 9.31 8.76 -7.70
CA SER A 452 9.19 9.04 -9.13
C SER A 452 9.54 10.49 -9.45
N GLU A 453 10.00 10.71 -10.68
CA GLU A 453 10.23 12.08 -11.19
C GLU A 453 8.94 12.91 -11.17
N GLY A 454 7.81 12.29 -11.54
CA GLY A 454 6.50 12.93 -11.52
C GLY A 454 6.12 13.48 -10.15
N PHE A 455 6.49 12.77 -9.07
CA PHE A 455 6.28 13.24 -7.70
C PHE A 455 7.28 14.33 -7.30
N SER A 456 8.57 14.14 -7.60
CA SER A 456 9.62 15.10 -7.20
C SER A 456 9.48 16.47 -7.86
N MET A 457 8.78 16.54 -9.00
CA MET A 457 8.40 17.81 -9.64
C MET A 457 7.19 18.52 -8.97
N TRP A 458 6.60 17.96 -7.91
CA TRP A 458 5.50 18.56 -7.15
C TRP A 458 6.03 19.29 -5.91
N PRO A 459 6.18 20.63 -5.95
CA PRO A 459 6.95 21.36 -4.93
C PRO A 459 6.40 21.20 -3.52
N GLU A 460 5.07 21.28 -3.34
CA GLU A 460 4.48 21.23 -2.00
C GLU A 460 4.66 19.86 -1.34
N GLN A 461 4.43 18.77 -2.08
CA GLN A 461 4.58 17.40 -1.55
C GLN A 461 6.05 17.04 -1.38
N PHE A 462 6.89 17.39 -2.34
CA PHE A 462 8.32 17.12 -2.26
C PHE A 462 8.95 17.87 -1.08
N SER A 463 8.62 19.16 -0.88
CA SER A 463 9.13 19.94 0.26
C SER A 463 8.64 19.38 1.59
N LYS A 464 7.41 18.84 1.66
CA LYS A 464 6.93 18.15 2.86
C LYS A 464 7.66 16.83 3.09
N LEU A 465 7.92 16.05 2.03
CA LEU A 465 8.68 14.82 2.08
C LEU A 465 10.11 15.05 2.55
N GLN A 466 10.81 16.02 1.95
CA GLN A 466 12.16 16.40 2.33
C GLN A 466 12.21 16.79 3.80
N ARG A 467 11.30 17.66 4.26
CA ARG A 467 11.19 18.03 5.69
C ARG A 467 10.95 16.82 6.60
N CYS A 468 10.01 15.92 6.28
CA CYS A 468 9.76 14.73 7.10
C CYS A 468 10.97 13.78 7.13
N THR A 469 11.71 13.69 6.03
CA THR A 469 12.91 12.84 5.92
C THR A 469 14.06 13.44 6.74
N ILE A 470 14.28 14.75 6.68
CA ILE A 470 15.29 15.46 7.48
C ILE A 470 14.94 15.42 8.98
N ASP A 471 13.67 15.63 9.34
CA ASP A 471 13.20 15.48 10.73
C ASP A 471 13.49 14.07 11.27
N GLY A 472 13.27 13.03 10.47
CA GLY A 472 13.62 11.66 10.83
C GLY A 472 15.12 11.41 10.96
N LEU A 473 15.93 12.01 10.09
CA LEU A 473 17.40 11.97 10.19
C LEU A 473 17.92 12.64 11.45
N ALA A 474 17.34 13.78 11.83
CA ALA A 474 17.66 14.47 13.08
C ALA A 474 17.22 13.68 14.31
N ALA A 475 16.08 12.98 14.22
CA ALA A 475 15.50 12.21 15.32
C ALA A 475 16.25 10.91 15.65
N ASN A 476 16.92 10.29 14.67
CA ASN A 476 17.54 8.99 14.86
C ASN A 476 19.03 9.12 15.21
N GLU A 477 19.48 8.37 16.22
CA GLU A 477 20.83 8.48 16.83
C GLU A 477 21.99 8.20 15.85
N LEU A 478 21.68 7.56 14.72
CA LEU A 478 22.66 7.17 13.72
C LEU A 478 22.66 8.08 12.50
N HIS A 479 21.73 9.05 12.45
CA HIS A 479 21.49 9.94 11.33
C HIS A 479 21.39 9.19 9.99
N ARG A 480 20.66 8.06 9.98
CA ARG A 480 20.48 7.21 8.79
C ARG A 480 19.18 7.48 8.05
N GLY A 481 19.24 7.37 6.73
CA GLY A 481 18.10 7.57 5.82
C GLY A 481 18.48 8.38 4.57
N TRP A 482 17.87 8.06 3.43
CA TRP A 482 18.12 8.76 2.17
C TRP A 482 16.85 8.92 1.34
N LEU A 483 16.91 9.81 0.36
CA LEU A 483 15.85 10.08 -0.61
C LEU A 483 16.42 10.03 -2.03
N LEU A 484 15.93 9.11 -2.85
CA LEU A 484 16.35 8.92 -4.25
C LEU A 484 15.17 9.13 -5.20
N THR A 485 15.43 9.58 -6.42
CA THR A 485 14.43 9.71 -7.50
C THR A 485 14.91 9.04 -8.77
N LEU A 486 14.08 8.17 -9.37
CA LEU A 486 14.35 7.60 -10.70
C LEU A 486 13.71 8.48 -11.79
N THR A 487 14.54 9.12 -12.63
CA THR A 487 14.08 10.06 -13.66
C THR A 487 13.29 9.37 -14.77
N GLY A 488 12.24 10.00 -15.29
CA GLY A 488 11.40 9.42 -16.33
C GLY A 488 10.36 8.41 -15.84
N THR A 489 10.20 8.23 -14.52
CA THR A 489 9.10 7.46 -13.91
C THR A 489 7.96 8.35 -13.40
N ASN A 490 6.79 7.74 -13.26
CA ASN A 490 5.57 8.28 -12.71
C ASN A 490 5.09 7.43 -11.53
N HIS A 491 4.14 7.98 -10.76
CA HIS A 491 3.54 7.31 -9.60
C HIS A 491 2.99 5.89 -9.87
N GLY A 492 2.51 5.63 -11.10
CA GLY A 492 2.01 4.31 -11.48
C GLY A 492 3.08 3.23 -11.62
N ASP A 493 4.36 3.60 -11.80
CA ASP A 493 5.46 2.68 -12.13
C ASP A 493 5.84 1.72 -11.00
N PHE A 494 5.45 2.03 -9.77
CA PHE A 494 5.66 1.15 -8.61
C PHE A 494 4.66 -0.02 -8.55
N SER A 495 3.69 -0.08 -9.47
CA SER A 495 2.60 -1.07 -9.49
C SER A 495 2.60 -1.92 -10.76
N ASP A 496 1.70 -2.89 -10.84
CA ASP A 496 1.52 -3.70 -12.05
C ASP A 496 0.83 -2.93 -13.20
N MET A 497 0.33 -1.72 -12.94
CA MET A 497 -0.52 -0.97 -13.87
C MET A 497 0.15 -0.63 -15.21
N PRO A 498 1.44 -0.24 -15.29
CA PRO A 498 2.11 0.00 -16.56
C PRO A 498 2.26 -1.25 -17.42
N PHE A 499 2.35 -2.45 -16.82
CA PHE A 499 2.35 -3.71 -17.57
C PHE A 499 0.96 -4.03 -18.13
N LEU A 500 -0.08 -3.79 -17.33
CA LEU A 500 -1.46 -4.16 -17.68
C LEU A 500 -2.10 -3.16 -18.64
N LEU A 501 -1.80 -1.88 -18.47
CA LEU A 501 -2.43 -0.75 -19.16
C LEU A 501 -1.37 0.27 -19.63
N PRO A 502 -0.39 -0.13 -20.46
CA PRO A 502 0.77 0.69 -20.82
C PRO A 502 0.43 2.00 -21.51
N ARG A 503 -0.70 2.08 -22.23
CA ARG A 503 -1.15 3.31 -22.91
C ARG A 503 -1.64 4.39 -21.94
N ILE A 504 -2.06 3.98 -20.74
CA ILE A 504 -2.60 4.86 -19.70
C ILE A 504 -1.47 5.22 -18.73
N PHE A 505 -0.76 4.21 -18.22
CA PHE A 505 0.22 4.35 -17.13
C PHE A 505 1.68 4.29 -17.58
N GLY A 506 1.96 4.26 -18.89
CA GLY A 506 3.33 4.22 -19.39
C GLY A 506 4.14 5.47 -19.02
N SER A 507 5.44 5.27 -18.80
CA SER A 507 6.43 6.29 -18.46
C SER A 507 7.62 6.24 -19.44
N ALA A 508 8.65 7.06 -19.22
CA ALA A 508 9.78 7.15 -20.14
C ALA A 508 10.72 5.96 -20.02
N ILE A 509 10.71 5.32 -18.85
CA ILE A 509 11.40 4.06 -18.60
C ILE A 509 10.43 2.90 -18.86
N THR A 510 10.95 1.73 -19.22
CA THR A 510 10.10 0.56 -19.37
C THR A 510 9.61 0.07 -17.99
N PRO A 511 8.41 -0.52 -17.89
CA PRO A 511 7.93 -1.07 -16.61
C PRO A 511 8.89 -2.10 -15.99
N HIS A 512 9.63 -2.84 -16.82
CA HIS A 512 10.65 -3.78 -16.38
C HIS A 512 11.82 -3.09 -15.69
N ASP A 513 12.39 -2.08 -16.33
CA ASP A 513 13.55 -1.35 -15.80
C ASP A 513 13.19 -0.58 -14.52
N ALA A 514 11.96 -0.04 -14.45
CA ALA A 514 11.44 0.63 -13.26
C ALA A 514 11.32 -0.34 -12.07
N ILE A 515 10.62 -1.47 -12.23
CA ILE A 515 10.49 -2.47 -11.16
C ILE A 515 11.84 -3.05 -10.77
N ALA A 516 12.72 -3.35 -11.73
CA ALA A 516 14.07 -3.84 -11.45
C ALA A 516 14.87 -2.84 -10.61
N THR A 517 14.78 -1.55 -10.92
CA THR A 517 15.39 -0.49 -10.12
C THR A 517 14.83 -0.45 -8.71
N PHE A 518 13.51 -0.34 -8.55
CA PHE A 518 12.89 -0.22 -7.23
C PHE A 518 13.16 -1.44 -6.35
N ALA A 519 13.14 -2.64 -6.93
CA ALA A 519 13.47 -3.88 -6.25
C ALA A 519 14.97 -3.94 -5.89
N SER A 520 15.88 -3.63 -6.81
CA SER A 520 17.34 -3.65 -6.56
C SER A 520 17.73 -2.67 -5.44
N LEU A 521 17.22 -1.44 -5.46
CA LEU A 521 17.45 -0.45 -4.40
C LEU A 521 16.94 -0.94 -3.05
N SER A 522 15.71 -1.46 -3.02
CA SER A 522 15.08 -1.97 -1.79
C SER A 522 15.86 -3.16 -1.21
N MET A 523 16.18 -4.14 -2.06
CA MET A 523 16.91 -5.35 -1.65
C MET A 523 18.33 -5.01 -1.18
N THR A 524 19.03 -4.10 -1.86
CA THR A 524 20.39 -3.70 -1.48
C THR A 524 20.38 -3.02 -0.12
N GLN A 525 19.45 -2.10 0.13
CA GLN A 525 19.36 -1.44 1.43
C GLN A 525 19.04 -2.44 2.56
N ILE A 526 18.11 -3.38 2.33
CA ILE A 526 17.81 -4.43 3.32
C ILE A 526 19.06 -5.27 3.62
N LYS A 527 19.86 -5.59 2.59
CA LYS A 527 21.09 -6.36 2.76
C LYS A 527 22.12 -5.63 3.60
N LEU A 528 22.40 -4.36 3.32
CA LEU A 528 23.37 -3.55 4.06
C LEU A 528 23.00 -3.49 5.56
N ILE A 529 21.74 -3.25 5.87
CA ILE A 529 21.23 -3.20 7.25
C ILE A 529 21.42 -4.56 7.95
N ARG A 530 21.12 -5.67 7.27
CA ARG A 530 21.27 -7.02 7.84
C ARG A 530 22.73 -7.42 8.02
N GLN A 531 23.62 -6.97 7.13
CA GLN A 531 25.07 -7.14 7.27
C GLN A 531 25.60 -6.39 8.49
N ASP A 532 25.18 -5.14 8.69
CA ASP A 532 25.53 -4.35 9.86
C ASP A 532 25.11 -5.04 11.16
N ARG A 533 23.86 -5.55 11.20
CA ARG A 533 23.32 -6.31 12.34
C ARG A 533 24.15 -7.55 12.67
N LEU A 534 24.45 -8.38 11.67
CA LEU A 534 25.22 -9.61 11.88
C LEU A 534 26.64 -9.29 12.39
N ALA A 535 27.26 -8.29 11.79
CA ALA A 535 28.60 -7.90 12.17
C ALA A 535 28.61 -7.33 13.60
N ALA A 536 27.56 -6.61 14.03
CA ALA A 536 27.36 -6.15 15.41
C ALA A 536 27.28 -7.32 16.39
N MET A 537 26.44 -8.32 16.11
CA MET A 537 26.30 -9.53 16.93
C MET A 537 27.61 -10.31 17.07
N THR A 538 28.42 -10.39 16.00
CA THR A 538 29.70 -11.12 16.03
C THR A 538 30.73 -10.43 16.94
N ARG A 539 30.74 -9.10 17.02
CA ARG A 539 31.70 -8.35 17.84
C ARG A 539 31.35 -8.34 19.33
N SER A 540 30.08 -8.43 19.70
CA SER A 540 29.67 -8.40 21.11
C SER A 540 29.94 -9.73 21.84
N GLY A 541 30.37 -10.79 21.15
CA GLY A 541 30.65 -12.09 21.77
C GLY A 541 29.41 -12.76 22.39
N VAL A 542 28.22 -12.22 22.15
CA VAL A 542 26.97 -12.69 22.75
C VAL A 542 26.44 -13.89 21.97
N GLN A 543 26.38 -15.02 22.65
CA GLN A 543 25.55 -16.16 22.28
C GLN A 543 24.09 -15.70 22.30
N HIS A 544 23.45 -15.71 21.13
CA HIS A 544 22.04 -15.48 20.72
C HIS A 544 20.98 -14.74 21.60
N ASP A 545 21.13 -14.54 22.90
CA ASP A 545 19.99 -14.31 23.80
C ASP A 545 19.95 -12.96 24.53
N VAL A 546 20.99 -12.10 24.51
CA VAL A 546 20.95 -10.82 25.25
C VAL A 546 21.71 -9.67 24.55
N VAL A 547 21.12 -9.06 23.53
CA VAL A 547 21.55 -7.73 23.03
C VAL A 547 20.32 -6.87 22.80
N GLU A 548 20.29 -5.69 23.44
CA GLU A 548 19.21 -4.70 23.32
C GLU A 548 19.04 -4.23 21.86
N PRO A 549 17.82 -4.18 21.31
CA PRO A 549 17.59 -4.00 19.87
C PRO A 549 18.05 -2.71 19.20
N ASN A 550 18.45 -1.68 19.95
CA ASN A 550 18.85 -0.40 19.41
C ASN A 550 20.36 -0.33 19.07
N ASP A 551 21.17 -1.27 19.56
CA ASP A 551 22.63 -1.29 19.32
C ASP A 551 23.05 -1.99 18.00
N PHE A 552 22.10 -2.53 17.23
CA PHE A 552 22.41 -3.37 16.07
C PHE A 552 22.85 -2.61 14.81
N MET A 553 22.59 -1.30 14.76
CA MET A 553 22.87 -0.48 13.59
C MET A 553 24.15 0.30 13.85
N ARG A 554 25.24 -0.07 13.18
CA ARG A 554 26.52 0.63 13.32
C ARG A 554 26.44 2.03 12.73
N LYS A 555 27.23 2.97 13.28
CA LYS A 555 27.76 4.09 12.51
C LYS A 555 28.61 3.50 11.37
N PRO A 556 28.29 3.77 10.10
CA PRO A 556 28.95 3.11 8.97
C PRO A 556 30.47 3.31 9.03
N SER A 557 31.22 2.24 8.78
CA SER A 557 32.68 2.24 8.69
C SER A 557 33.19 2.74 7.32
N GLY A 558 32.40 3.52 6.58
CA GLY A 558 32.74 3.99 5.24
C GLY A 558 32.33 5.44 5.06
N MET A 559 33.33 6.31 4.89
CA MET A 559 33.28 7.72 4.46
C MET A 559 32.16 8.59 5.03
N ARG A 560 32.54 9.35 6.07
CA ARG A 560 31.99 10.68 6.34
C ARG A 560 32.38 11.60 5.18
N PHE A 561 31.43 12.29 4.58
CA PHE A 561 31.70 13.58 3.94
C PHE A 561 30.70 14.64 4.37
N ILE A 562 30.66 14.85 5.68
CA ILE A 562 30.97 16.18 6.18
C ILE A 562 32.35 16.04 6.81
N SER A 563 33.33 16.74 6.27
CA SER A 563 34.64 16.91 6.89
C SER A 563 34.45 17.19 8.38
N ASP A 564 34.92 16.31 9.27
CA ASP A 564 35.09 16.40 10.74
C ASP A 564 34.61 17.65 11.51
N LYS A 565 33.42 18.15 11.18
CA LYS A 565 32.66 19.16 11.88
C LYS A 565 31.26 18.59 11.92
N GLU A 566 30.80 18.39 13.14
CA GLU A 566 29.43 18.05 13.48
C GLU A 566 28.48 18.62 12.41
N VAL A 567 27.68 17.76 11.78
CA VAL A 567 26.55 18.25 10.98
C VAL A 567 25.78 19.15 11.93
N PRO A 568 25.65 20.46 11.67
CA PRO A 568 24.87 21.31 12.54
C PRO A 568 23.40 21.02 12.18
N LEU A 569 22.91 19.87 12.62
CA LEU A 569 21.50 19.67 12.96
C LEU A 569 21.26 20.38 14.31
N ASP A 570 21.75 21.62 14.40
CA ASP A 570 21.62 22.46 15.57
C ASP A 570 20.21 23.06 15.59
N ASP A 571 19.86 23.67 16.73
CA ASP A 571 18.56 24.27 16.93
C ASP A 571 18.27 25.37 15.89
N GLU A 572 19.31 26.03 15.36
CA GLU A 572 19.19 27.04 14.30
C GLU A 572 18.77 26.40 12.96
N PHE A 573 19.40 25.29 12.55
CA PHE A 573 19.02 24.55 11.34
C PHE A 573 17.60 23.98 11.45
N LEU A 574 17.25 23.38 12.58
CA LEU A 574 15.90 22.87 12.82
C LEU A 574 14.87 24.01 12.80
N SER A 575 15.17 25.13 13.44
CA SER A 575 14.33 26.34 13.41
C SER A 575 14.16 26.88 11.99
N ARG A 576 15.23 26.90 11.17
CA ARG A 576 15.16 27.29 9.76
C ARG A 576 14.29 26.33 8.95
N MET A 577 14.44 25.02 9.15
CA MET A 577 13.67 23.97 8.46
C MET A 577 12.17 24.07 8.77
N TYR A 578 11.81 24.33 10.04
CA TYR A 578 10.43 24.57 10.44
C TYR A 578 9.95 26.00 10.07
N GLY A 579 10.85 26.95 9.87
CA GLY A 579 10.56 28.32 9.47
C GLY A 579 10.33 28.54 7.96
N THR A 580 10.95 27.73 7.09
CA THR A 580 10.95 27.99 5.64
C THR A 580 9.58 27.75 4.99
N TYR A 581 9.02 28.77 4.31
CA TYR A 581 7.86 28.64 3.42
C TYR A 581 8.31 28.51 1.98
N VAL A 582 7.85 27.47 1.27
CA VAL A 582 7.90 27.46 -0.19
C VAL A 582 6.78 28.34 -0.73
N LEU A 583 7.09 29.61 -0.98
CA LEU A 583 6.19 30.56 -1.64
C LEU A 583 6.28 30.39 -3.15
N SER A 584 5.51 29.45 -3.73
CA SER A 584 5.36 29.44 -5.18
C SER A 584 4.46 30.63 -5.61
N LYS A 585 5.07 31.72 -6.14
CA LYS A 585 4.34 32.91 -6.67
C LYS A 585 3.28 32.54 -7.72
N ARG A 586 3.37 31.36 -8.37
CA ARG A 586 2.37 30.84 -9.32
C ARG A 586 1.00 30.55 -8.67
N MET A 587 0.92 30.33 -7.37
CA MET A 587 -0.32 29.92 -6.68
C MET A 587 -0.96 30.97 -5.78
N ARG A 588 -0.44 32.20 -5.70
CA ARG A 588 -1.21 33.34 -5.14
C ARG A 588 -2.50 33.65 -5.93
N ARG A 589 -2.75 32.97 -7.06
CA ARG A 589 -4.05 32.95 -7.75
C ARG A 589 -4.77 31.61 -7.53
N ARG A 590 -5.67 31.65 -6.54
CA ARG A 590 -6.84 30.79 -6.24
C ARG A 590 -6.61 29.61 -5.27
N PRO A 591 -7.24 29.62 -4.09
CA PRO A 591 -7.34 28.46 -3.22
C PRO A 591 -8.35 27.47 -3.83
N GLY A 592 -7.98 26.20 -3.96
CA GLY A 592 -8.93 25.14 -4.32
C GLY A 592 -8.57 24.27 -5.50
N ARG A 593 -7.48 23.50 -5.43
CA ARG A 593 -7.29 22.34 -6.33
C ARG A 593 -6.55 21.21 -5.60
N SER A 594 -7.30 20.25 -5.04
CA SER A 594 -6.76 18.96 -4.63
C SER A 594 -6.58 18.02 -5.83
N MET A 595 -5.58 17.15 -5.73
CA MET A 595 -4.81 16.56 -6.80
C MET A 595 -5.04 15.04 -6.91
N PHE A 596 -6.17 14.62 -7.50
CA PHE A 596 -6.22 13.32 -8.21
C PHE A 596 -6.34 13.65 -9.69
N TRP A 597 -5.17 13.65 -10.34
CA TRP A 597 -4.93 14.32 -11.61
C TRP A 597 -5.38 13.54 -12.85
N GLU A 598 -5.87 12.31 -12.70
CA GLU A 598 -6.40 11.52 -13.82
C GLU A 598 -7.81 11.94 -14.26
N LEU A 599 -8.48 12.87 -13.55
CA LEU A 599 -9.94 13.07 -13.70
C LEU A 599 -10.46 14.48 -13.97
N ARG A 600 -9.60 15.49 -14.02
CA ARG A 600 -10.05 16.87 -14.23
C ARG A 600 -9.97 17.38 -15.67
N GLY A 601 -9.55 16.55 -16.62
CA GLY A 601 -9.47 16.92 -18.03
C GLY A 601 -10.78 17.50 -18.61
N TRP A 602 -11.94 17.05 -18.11
CA TRP A 602 -13.23 17.42 -18.69
C TRP A 602 -13.85 18.68 -18.07
N ARG A 603 -13.59 18.94 -16.79
CA ARG A 603 -14.07 20.15 -16.10
C ARG A 603 -13.31 21.40 -16.57
N ASN A 604 -12.03 21.25 -16.87
CA ASN A 604 -11.20 22.30 -17.47
C ASN A 604 -11.63 22.67 -18.90
N GLN A 605 -12.30 21.78 -19.64
CA GLN A 605 -12.83 22.08 -20.98
C GLN A 605 -14.16 22.86 -20.92
N ALA A 606 -15.01 22.58 -19.92
CA ALA A 606 -16.25 23.32 -19.68
C ALA A 606 -16.01 24.76 -19.16
N GLU A 607 -14.90 24.99 -18.46
CA GLU A 607 -14.50 26.32 -17.97
C GLU A 607 -13.81 27.18 -19.04
N ARG A 608 -13.21 26.56 -20.07
CA ARG A 608 -12.48 27.26 -21.14
C ARG A 608 -13.39 27.74 -22.29
N ASP A 609 -14.54 27.09 -22.51
CA ASP A 609 -15.47 27.48 -23.58
C ASP A 609 -16.94 27.42 -23.14
N PRO A 610 -17.51 28.55 -22.66
CA PRO A 610 -18.88 28.64 -22.14
C PRO A 610 -19.97 28.44 -23.21
N LEU A 611 -19.62 28.48 -24.50
CA LEU A 611 -20.58 28.43 -25.61
C LEU A 611 -21.01 27.00 -25.97
N THR A 612 -20.23 26.00 -25.53
CA THR A 612 -20.55 24.59 -25.71
C THR A 612 -21.77 24.16 -24.86
N SER A 613 -22.49 23.11 -25.29
CA SER A 613 -23.64 22.54 -24.55
C SER A 613 -23.28 22.15 -23.09
N ILE A 614 -22.01 21.77 -22.89
CA ILE A 614 -21.44 21.39 -21.60
C ILE A 614 -21.09 22.64 -20.75
N GLY A 615 -20.54 23.69 -21.36
CA GLY A 615 -20.33 25.00 -20.71
C GLY A 615 -21.63 25.65 -20.23
N LYS A 616 -22.70 25.56 -21.04
CA LYS A 616 -24.05 26.02 -20.66
C LYS A 616 -24.64 25.25 -19.48
N LYS A 617 -24.36 23.94 -19.39
CA LYS A 617 -24.77 23.10 -18.24
C LYS A 617 -24.00 23.47 -16.97
N TYR A 618 -22.69 23.70 -17.08
CA TYR A 618 -21.84 24.16 -15.96
C TYR A 618 -22.31 25.51 -15.39
N LEU A 619 -22.62 26.48 -16.27
CA LEU A 619 -23.15 27.77 -15.86
C LEU A 619 -24.50 27.66 -15.14
N ARG A 620 -25.38 26.75 -15.56
CA ARG A 620 -26.65 26.48 -14.87
C ARG A 620 -26.45 25.88 -13.48
N ASP A 621 -25.49 24.98 -13.32
CA ASP A 621 -25.21 24.34 -12.03
C ASP A 621 -24.50 25.30 -11.06
N LYS A 622 -23.63 26.17 -11.58
CA LYS A 622 -23.01 27.26 -10.81
C LYS A 622 -24.04 28.29 -10.33
N ALA A 623 -24.96 28.71 -11.20
CA ALA A 623 -26.06 29.61 -10.81
C ALA A 623 -26.99 29.02 -9.74
N LYS A 624 -27.13 27.68 -9.67
CA LYS A 624 -27.86 26.99 -8.60
C LYS A 624 -27.09 26.93 -7.28
N GLN A 625 -25.76 26.87 -7.31
CA GLN A 625 -24.91 26.97 -6.13
C GLN A 625 -24.88 28.39 -5.57
N ASP A 626 -24.77 29.40 -6.43
CA ASP A 626 -24.73 30.81 -6.00
C ASP A 626 -26.09 31.23 -5.38
N LYS A 627 -27.22 30.74 -5.91
CA LYS A 627 -28.55 30.89 -5.28
C LYS A 627 -28.70 30.19 -3.92
N LYS A 628 -27.83 29.22 -3.60
CA LYS A 628 -27.80 28.55 -2.29
C LYS A 628 -26.95 29.32 -1.27
N ILE A 629 -25.97 30.09 -1.74
CA ILE A 629 -25.05 30.88 -0.90
C ILE A 629 -25.69 32.23 -0.52
N SER A 630 -26.56 32.81 -1.36
CA SER A 630 -27.26 34.08 -1.05
C SER A 630 -28.32 34.01 0.07
N LYS A 631 -28.36 32.92 0.87
CA LYS A 631 -29.26 32.77 2.04
C LYS A 631 -28.53 32.72 3.39
N GLY A 632 -27.21 32.89 3.42
CA GLY A 632 -26.44 33.12 4.66
C GLY A 632 -25.84 34.52 4.63
N GLY A 633 -26.05 35.30 5.69
CA GLY A 633 -25.59 36.69 5.82
C GLY A 633 -24.06 36.87 5.78
N PRO A 634 -23.59 38.12 5.75
CA PRO A 634 -22.18 38.43 5.49
C PRO A 634 -21.31 38.15 6.72
N VAL A 635 -20.14 37.56 6.47
CA VAL A 635 -19.03 37.48 7.44
C VAL A 635 -18.00 38.53 7.00
N GLU A 636 -17.59 39.35 7.95
CA GLU A 636 -16.62 40.44 7.81
C GLU A 636 -15.25 39.93 7.37
N ASN A 637 -14.59 40.71 6.49
CA ASN A 637 -13.19 40.54 6.16
C ASN A 637 -12.39 41.51 7.02
N GLU A 638 -11.42 41.01 7.79
CA GLU A 638 -10.32 41.83 8.30
C GLU A 638 -9.17 41.75 7.30
N ASP A 639 -8.74 42.94 6.87
CA ASP A 639 -7.51 43.21 6.16
C ASP A 639 -6.31 42.84 7.04
N ASP A 640 -5.24 42.33 6.42
CA ASP A 640 -3.92 42.71 6.91
C ASP A 640 -2.92 42.87 5.76
N SER A 641 -2.30 44.04 5.80
CA SER A 641 -1.43 44.64 4.81
C SER A 641 0.02 44.22 5.01
N SER A 642 0.70 43.83 3.94
CA SER A 642 2.13 44.08 3.78
C SER A 642 2.53 43.93 2.31
N GLU A 643 2.52 45.07 1.61
CA GLU A 643 3.31 45.28 0.41
C GLU A 643 4.77 45.50 0.83
N PHE A 644 5.64 44.55 0.53
CA PHE A 644 7.06 44.78 0.36
C PHE A 644 7.52 44.13 -0.94
N MET A 645 8.34 44.86 -1.68
CA MET A 645 8.83 44.55 -3.02
C MET A 645 9.63 43.24 -3.08
N ASP A 646 9.48 42.51 -4.19
CA ASP A 646 10.63 42.16 -5.04
C ASP A 646 10.17 41.64 -6.41
N LYS A 647 10.48 42.45 -7.43
CA LYS A 647 10.61 42.08 -8.83
C LYS A 647 12.00 41.44 -9.00
N GLU A 648 12.11 40.51 -9.94
CA GLU A 648 13.35 39.78 -10.31
C GLU A 648 13.69 38.54 -9.47
N THR A 649 13.03 37.42 -9.78
CA THR A 649 13.61 36.06 -9.93
C THR A 649 12.47 35.06 -10.15
N GLN A 650 12.13 34.79 -11.41
CA GLN A 650 11.32 33.63 -11.78
C GLN A 650 12.21 32.38 -11.78
N HIS A 651 12.62 31.88 -10.61
CA HIS A 651 13.25 30.56 -10.56
C HIS A 651 12.16 29.48 -10.65
N SER A 652 12.23 28.67 -11.70
CA SER A 652 11.56 27.37 -11.75
C SER A 652 12.02 26.55 -10.54
N PHE A 653 11.09 26.08 -9.70
CA PHE A 653 11.42 25.18 -8.60
C PHE A 653 12.05 23.90 -9.20
N VAL A 654 13.30 23.65 -8.86
CA VAL A 654 14.01 22.40 -9.13
C VAL A 654 14.43 21.86 -7.76
N PRO A 655 14.01 20.64 -7.37
CA PRO A 655 14.42 20.06 -6.10
C PRO A 655 15.96 19.94 -6.06
N PRO A 656 16.62 20.16 -4.92
CA PRO A 656 18.05 19.93 -4.82
C PRO A 656 18.33 18.44 -5.00
N PHE A 657 19.23 18.10 -5.92
CA PHE A 657 19.67 16.73 -6.15
C PHE A 657 21.11 16.72 -6.67
N ILE A 658 21.78 15.59 -6.46
CA ILE A 658 22.98 15.19 -7.17
C ILE A 658 22.60 14.15 -8.23
N ASP A 659 23.29 14.19 -9.37
CA ASP A 659 23.16 13.21 -10.46
C ASP A 659 24.48 12.46 -10.63
N PRO A 660 24.70 11.37 -9.88
CA PRO A 660 25.93 10.59 -9.98
C PRO A 660 26.09 9.85 -11.31
N CYS A 661 25.02 9.76 -12.12
CA CYS A 661 25.12 9.25 -13.48
C CYS A 661 25.73 10.28 -14.44
N ALA A 662 25.56 11.58 -14.18
CA ALA A 662 26.15 12.65 -14.96
C ALA A 662 27.60 12.97 -14.53
N ASP A 663 27.86 13.00 -13.22
CA ASP A 663 29.20 13.20 -12.66
C ASP A 663 29.46 12.21 -11.51
N PRO A 664 30.33 11.20 -11.70
CA PRO A 664 30.63 10.22 -10.65
C PRO A 664 31.28 10.79 -9.39
N ASN A 665 31.90 11.98 -9.45
CA ASN A 665 32.60 12.58 -8.30
C ASN A 665 31.71 13.54 -7.49
N VAL A 666 30.43 13.65 -7.82
CA VAL A 666 29.45 14.59 -7.23
C VAL A 666 29.04 14.27 -5.78
N TRP A 667 29.62 13.26 -5.15
CA TRP A 667 29.25 12.86 -3.78
C TRP A 667 29.92 13.71 -2.70
N GLU A 668 30.99 14.42 -3.04
CA GLU A 668 31.73 15.28 -2.12
C GLU A 668 30.87 16.52 -1.77
N GLU A 669 30.90 16.97 -0.51
CA GLU A 669 30.19 18.16 0.01
C GLU A 669 28.67 18.07 0.28
N HIS A 670 28.00 16.92 0.07
CA HIS A 670 26.54 16.78 0.26
C HIS A 670 26.12 16.04 1.57
N ILE A 671 24.94 16.35 2.14
CA ILE A 671 24.38 15.59 3.27
C ILE A 671 23.57 14.42 2.71
N VAL A 672 24.23 13.27 2.61
CA VAL A 672 23.61 12.01 2.21
C VAL A 672 24.05 10.88 3.15
N ASP A 673 23.15 9.94 3.42
CA ASP A 673 23.46 8.74 4.18
C ASP A 673 24.52 7.89 3.44
N ALA A 674 25.49 7.35 4.18
CA ALA A 674 26.63 6.63 3.58
C ALA A 674 26.24 5.36 2.81
N ASP A 675 25.08 4.76 3.09
CA ASP A 675 24.58 3.63 2.30
C ASP A 675 24.10 4.07 0.93
N SER A 676 23.71 5.34 0.73
CA SER A 676 23.19 5.81 -0.55
C SER A 676 24.19 5.60 -1.70
N LEU A 677 25.48 5.83 -1.46
CA LEU A 677 26.56 5.52 -2.41
C LEU A 677 26.64 4.02 -2.72
N LYS A 678 26.69 3.18 -1.68
CA LYS A 678 26.77 1.72 -1.85
C LYS A 678 25.55 1.16 -2.58
N VAL A 679 24.36 1.67 -2.25
CA VAL A 679 23.10 1.32 -2.90
C VAL A 679 23.12 1.73 -4.37
N PHE A 680 23.61 2.95 -4.67
CA PHE A 680 23.75 3.43 -6.04
C PHE A 680 24.75 2.60 -6.85
N GLU A 681 25.93 2.32 -6.31
CA GLU A 681 26.97 1.52 -6.98
C GLU A 681 26.49 0.10 -7.28
N GLN A 682 25.78 -0.52 -6.34
CA GLN A 682 25.21 -1.84 -6.53
C GLN A 682 24.08 -1.81 -7.58
N TRP A 683 23.17 -0.85 -7.50
CA TRP A 683 22.12 -0.66 -8.50
C TRP A 683 22.69 -0.52 -9.92
N ARG A 684 23.77 0.25 -10.08
CA ARG A 684 24.45 0.45 -11.37
C ARG A 684 25.04 -0.85 -11.94
N LYS A 685 25.42 -1.80 -11.09
CA LYS A 685 25.89 -3.13 -11.51
C LYS A 685 24.73 -4.04 -11.91
N ASP A 686 23.62 -3.98 -11.17
CA ASP A 686 22.51 -4.93 -11.34
C ASP A 686 21.51 -4.52 -12.43
N VAL A 687 21.36 -3.21 -12.65
CA VAL A 687 20.31 -2.66 -13.52
C VAL A 687 20.92 -1.90 -14.68
N SER A 688 20.71 -2.42 -15.88
CA SER A 688 21.09 -1.76 -17.13
C SER A 688 19.86 -1.15 -17.81
N ILE A 689 19.63 0.16 -17.60
CA ILE A 689 18.54 0.88 -18.26
C ILE A 689 18.97 1.26 -19.68
N LYS A 690 18.31 0.70 -20.70
CA LYS A 690 18.58 1.08 -22.09
C LYS A 690 18.02 2.49 -22.34
N HIS A 691 18.90 3.45 -22.64
CA HIS A 691 18.46 4.79 -23.06
C HIS A 691 17.56 4.67 -24.30
N ARG A 692 16.28 5.01 -24.14
CA ARG A 692 15.35 5.14 -25.27
C ARG A 692 15.34 6.59 -25.74
N THR A 693 15.57 6.78 -27.02
CA THR A 693 15.43 8.07 -27.73
C THR A 693 13.97 8.45 -27.98
N HIS A 694 13.02 7.52 -27.81
CA HIS A 694 11.61 7.77 -28.08
C HIS A 694 10.82 8.16 -26.82
N ARG A 695 10.17 9.31 -26.91
CA ARG A 695 9.31 9.88 -25.87
C ARG A 695 8.09 8.98 -25.64
N PRO A 696 7.75 8.61 -24.40
CA PRO A 696 6.56 7.83 -24.13
C PRO A 696 5.30 8.65 -24.43
N LEU A 697 4.52 8.22 -25.41
CA LEU A 697 3.19 8.80 -25.66
C LEU A 697 2.16 8.07 -24.78
N SER A 698 2.22 8.31 -23.46
CA SER A 698 1.12 7.96 -22.56
C SER A 698 0.19 9.16 -22.37
N LEU A 699 -1.08 8.90 -22.06
CA LEU A 699 -2.04 9.97 -21.75
C LEU A 699 -1.49 10.88 -20.65
N PHE A 700 -0.85 10.30 -19.63
CA PHE A 700 -0.25 11.03 -18.53
C PHE A 700 0.89 11.96 -18.98
N THR A 701 1.81 11.45 -19.81
CA THR A 701 2.94 12.24 -20.34
C THR A 701 2.46 13.42 -21.20
N VAL A 702 1.43 13.22 -22.03
CA VAL A 702 0.85 14.27 -22.86
C VAL A 702 0.23 15.39 -22.00
N VAL A 703 -0.39 15.05 -20.88
CA VAL A 703 -0.98 16.06 -19.97
C VAL A 703 0.14 16.85 -19.27
N LEU A 704 1.23 16.21 -18.83
CA LEU A 704 2.39 16.90 -18.25
C LEU A 704 2.99 17.92 -19.23
N TRP A 705 3.13 17.56 -20.50
CA TRP A 705 3.62 18.48 -21.54
C TRP A 705 2.71 19.67 -21.77
N PHE A 706 1.39 19.44 -21.77
CA PHE A 706 0.40 20.52 -21.91
C PHE A 706 0.49 21.54 -20.77
N TRP A 707 1.02 21.14 -19.60
CA TRP A 707 1.22 22.00 -18.44
C TRP A 707 2.61 22.65 -18.37
N GLY A 708 3.41 22.51 -19.43
CA GLY A 708 4.69 23.18 -19.57
C GLY A 708 5.88 22.42 -18.97
N ILE A 709 5.67 21.21 -18.44
CA ILE A 709 6.76 20.30 -18.05
C ILE A 709 7.27 19.64 -19.34
N ARG A 710 8.27 20.25 -19.97
CA ARG A 710 8.80 19.83 -21.28
C ARG A 710 10.13 19.07 -21.20
N GLN A 711 10.84 19.17 -20.08
CA GLN A 711 12.11 18.49 -19.78
C GLN A 711 12.01 17.91 -18.36
N GLY A 712 12.48 16.67 -18.19
CA GLY A 712 12.61 16.03 -16.87
C GLY A 712 13.76 16.65 -16.06
N LEU A 713 13.93 16.22 -14.81
CA LEU A 713 15.01 16.66 -13.91
C LEU A 713 16.39 16.28 -14.47
N ALA A 714 16.49 15.09 -15.06
CA ALA A 714 17.69 14.59 -15.75
C ALA A 714 17.27 13.60 -16.88
N PRO A 715 18.21 13.08 -17.70
CA PRO A 715 17.88 12.09 -18.73
C PRO A 715 17.16 10.87 -18.11
N PRO A 716 16.11 10.31 -18.77
CA PRO A 716 15.39 9.16 -18.24
C PRO A 716 16.29 7.97 -17.93
N GLY A 717 16.12 7.37 -16.75
CA GLY A 717 16.95 6.27 -16.26
C GLY A 717 18.10 6.69 -15.34
N HIS A 718 18.29 7.99 -15.12
CA HIS A 718 19.22 8.48 -14.11
C HIS A 718 18.60 8.32 -12.71
N LEU A 719 19.43 7.91 -11.76
CA LEU A 719 19.04 7.80 -10.36
C LEU A 719 19.62 9.00 -9.62
N LEU A 720 18.73 9.94 -9.28
CA LEU A 720 19.07 11.15 -8.55
C LEU A 720 19.10 10.85 -7.06
N VAL A 721 20.08 11.41 -6.36
CA VAL A 721 20.16 11.36 -4.91
C VAL A 721 19.86 12.77 -4.42
N HIS A 722 18.92 12.92 -3.49
CA HIS A 722 18.55 14.24 -3.01
C HIS A 722 19.46 14.69 -1.88
N ASP A 723 20.04 15.88 -2.04
CA ASP A 723 20.78 16.54 -0.97
C ASP A 723 19.81 17.04 0.08
N LEU A 724 20.11 16.72 1.33
CA LEU A 724 19.28 17.04 2.49
C LEU A 724 19.78 18.31 3.20
N LYS A 725 20.77 19.01 2.65
CA LYS A 725 21.04 20.43 2.94
C LYS A 725 19.88 21.27 2.39
N CYS A 726 19.03 21.78 3.28
CA CYS A 726 18.00 22.78 2.96
C CYS A 726 18.59 24.13 2.56
#